data_AF-A0A109LIU4-F1
#
_entry.id   AF-A0A109LIU4-F1
#
_cell.length_a   1.000
_cell.length_b   1.000
_cell.length_c   1.000
_cell.angle_alpha   90.00
_cell.angle_beta   90.00
_cell.angle_gamma   90.00
#
_symmetry.space_group_name_H-M   'P 1'
#
loop_
_entity.id
_entity.type
_entity.pdbx_description
1 polymer ?
#
loop_
_entity_poly.entity_id
_entity_poly.type
_entity_poly.pdbx_seq_one_letter_code
_entity_poly.pdbx_strand_id
1 'polypeptide(L)'
;MRCLSLRFKQAVFSHQVDLDELDPYIMVYRRIEEYLKARNELERLELVRRSLYLKVNRKLSAGQRTAGWQRQLLERLAHEWSWDTRQLALLDSRSQWKVRQVASERRALVNELNYSYRFLTQFTRSEQTASAVNKRELNVLGRRLYAAFERKAGKVEFINPGIAPDLAEDTLTLVQSPNRKEPGQYHWGLYNGNLTALEWEHFAPIKRSRDLLEMLTWCHRNGVIDSSTRLALHPGTSDMTEFELFNLLGSLQQTITLPLASVDEVRLLRPAVPEEVLLLINVGIDPLKHHRDLNILMTTERTDSLSYAGVRDNLVLTLDQVTLNSWNEVMVSRYDGPHALLDCLRDYLNQLPSNHLPRLRVCCFCHNRAQFIAQRVEEVFDTAQHLLLGQGNHRYLLQVQQHYHVMELVPGQATHVSLPTQDALIAYLSEELASYSPWHLDAMALEDHDLALLLPMGQAECVQVFYRVNEGFADVYVLDEFNALWQQRLPFHDEQSLLAPLQRFLQSILYRREALLSLDTQQPAGEVQILYYQLLPSGNGRARGVEPRPAPQDPANKAFYDVQAIIGKGAPGQVGITLYCNQREFSELEFGDQLFAVVAREIVGQRRETERYRGYITDLDLSGLLGDVQSPSNLYLRYKAELEQSLNAALDQV
;
A
#
# COMPACT_ATOMS: atom_id res chain seq x y z
N MET A 1 33.04 -38.17 -20.74
CA MET A 1 33.06 -38.38 -19.27
C MET A 1 32.86 -39.85 -18.96
N ARG A 2 33.62 -40.47 -18.05
CA ARG A 2 33.33 -41.84 -17.56
C ARG A 2 32.39 -41.74 -16.36
N CYS A 3 31.34 -42.54 -16.32
CA CYS A 3 30.40 -42.57 -15.20
C CYS A 3 31.03 -43.22 -13.96
N LEU A 4 30.62 -42.77 -12.76
CA LEU A 4 31.07 -43.32 -11.48
C LEU A 4 30.78 -44.82 -11.36
N SER A 5 29.66 -45.29 -11.91
CA SER A 5 29.29 -46.71 -11.92
C SER A 5 30.26 -47.58 -12.73
N LEU A 6 30.82 -47.06 -13.83
CA LEU A 6 31.87 -47.76 -14.57
C LEU A 6 33.18 -47.80 -13.78
N ARG A 7 33.55 -46.69 -13.10
CA ARG A 7 34.75 -46.63 -12.25
C ARG A 7 34.65 -47.61 -11.09
N PHE A 8 33.49 -47.71 -10.44
CA PHE A 8 33.23 -48.69 -9.39
C PHE A 8 33.38 -50.12 -9.92
N LYS A 9 32.71 -50.46 -11.03
CA LYS A 9 32.83 -51.78 -11.65
C LYS A 9 34.28 -52.12 -12.00
N GLN A 10 35.02 -51.18 -12.59
CA GLN A 10 36.42 -51.36 -12.95
C GLN A 10 37.30 -51.62 -11.71
N ALA A 11 37.09 -50.88 -10.61
CA ALA A 11 37.81 -51.11 -9.37
C ALA A 11 37.54 -52.51 -8.79
N VAL A 12 36.28 -52.94 -8.78
CA VAL A 12 35.89 -54.29 -8.35
C VAL A 12 36.51 -55.38 -9.24
N PHE A 13 36.44 -55.23 -10.57
CA PHE A 13 37.05 -56.17 -11.52
C PHE A 13 38.59 -56.16 -11.49
N SER A 14 39.21 -55.10 -10.96
CA SER A 14 40.66 -55.01 -10.76
C SER A 14 41.11 -55.53 -9.39
N HIS A 15 40.25 -56.27 -8.68
CA HIS A 15 40.51 -56.83 -7.35
C HIS A 15 40.83 -55.78 -6.27
N GLN A 16 40.23 -54.59 -6.33
CA GLN A 16 40.28 -53.66 -5.21
C GLN A 16 39.51 -54.25 -4.02
N VAL A 17 40.20 -54.51 -2.91
CA VAL A 17 39.62 -55.14 -1.70
C VAL A 17 39.34 -54.15 -0.57
N ASP A 18 39.86 -52.93 -0.65
CA ASP A 18 39.61 -51.89 0.35
C ASP A 18 38.17 -51.35 0.20
N LEU A 19 37.34 -51.62 1.21
CA LEU A 19 35.95 -51.19 1.25
C LEU A 19 35.82 -49.66 1.38
N ASP A 20 36.79 -48.98 1.99
CA ASP A 20 36.78 -47.52 2.11
C ASP A 20 36.93 -46.86 0.72
N GLU A 21 37.77 -47.43 -0.14
CA GLU A 21 38.02 -46.93 -1.50
C GLU A 21 36.88 -47.29 -2.48
N LEU A 22 36.08 -48.30 -2.14
CA LEU A 22 34.87 -48.68 -2.87
C LEU A 22 33.61 -47.98 -2.35
N ASP A 23 33.69 -47.23 -1.25
CA ASP A 23 32.56 -46.49 -0.71
C ASP A 23 32.06 -45.44 -1.74
N PRO A 24 30.77 -45.44 -2.11
CA PRO A 24 30.24 -44.53 -3.11
C PRO A 24 30.43 -43.04 -2.78
N TYR A 25 30.37 -42.64 -1.51
CA TYR A 25 30.58 -41.25 -1.12
C TYR A 25 32.05 -40.86 -1.27
N ILE A 26 32.98 -41.74 -0.92
CA ILE A 26 34.41 -41.52 -1.11
C ILE A 26 34.75 -41.46 -2.61
N MET A 27 34.21 -42.36 -3.43
CA MET A 27 34.43 -42.32 -4.88
C MET A 27 33.91 -41.03 -5.52
N VAL A 28 32.73 -40.54 -5.08
CA VAL A 28 32.19 -39.23 -5.50
C VAL A 28 33.12 -38.11 -5.06
N TYR A 29 33.56 -38.11 -3.80
CA TYR A 29 34.49 -37.12 -3.26
C TYR A 29 35.79 -37.08 -4.06
N ARG A 30 36.46 -38.23 -4.26
CA ARG A 30 37.72 -38.34 -5.03
C ARG A 30 37.55 -37.82 -6.45
N ARG A 31 36.41 -38.08 -7.08
CA ARG A 31 36.11 -37.55 -8.42
C ARG A 31 35.99 -36.03 -8.43
N ILE A 32 35.33 -35.45 -7.44
CA ILE A 32 35.22 -34.00 -7.27
C ILE A 32 36.60 -33.40 -6.94
N GLU A 33 37.38 -34.06 -6.09
CA GLU A 33 38.74 -33.66 -5.74
C GLU A 33 39.67 -33.61 -6.95
N GLU A 34 39.71 -34.67 -7.78
CA GLU A 34 40.46 -34.70 -9.04
C GLU A 34 40.08 -33.52 -9.95
N TYR A 35 38.78 -33.27 -10.10
CA TYR A 35 38.25 -32.23 -10.96
C TYR A 35 38.64 -30.82 -10.48
N LEU A 36 38.49 -30.54 -9.19
CA LEU A 36 38.81 -29.22 -8.62
C LEU A 36 40.33 -28.99 -8.54
N LYS A 37 41.13 -30.03 -8.24
CA LYS A 37 42.61 -29.94 -8.30
C LYS A 37 43.10 -29.64 -9.71
N ALA A 38 42.56 -30.30 -10.72
CA ALA A 38 42.94 -30.06 -12.12
C ALA A 38 42.65 -28.62 -12.58
N ARG A 39 41.69 -27.94 -11.95
CA ARG A 39 41.31 -26.54 -12.20
C ARG A 39 41.94 -25.54 -11.23
N ASN A 40 42.75 -25.99 -10.28
CA ASN A 40 43.34 -25.19 -9.20
C ASN A 40 42.29 -24.45 -8.33
N GLU A 41 41.12 -25.07 -8.12
CA GLU A 41 40.00 -24.49 -7.37
C GLU A 41 40.00 -24.95 -5.90
N LEU A 42 41.05 -24.58 -5.16
CA LEU A 42 41.33 -25.11 -3.82
C LEU A 42 40.30 -24.70 -2.75
N GLU A 43 39.78 -23.48 -2.80
CA GLU A 43 38.76 -23.01 -1.84
C GLU A 43 37.45 -23.82 -1.95
N ARG A 44 37.07 -24.15 -3.18
CA ARG A 44 35.88 -24.98 -3.48
C ARG A 44 36.08 -26.40 -2.97
N LEU A 45 37.28 -26.94 -3.17
CA LEU A 45 37.66 -28.26 -2.67
C LEU A 45 37.59 -28.29 -1.14
N GLU A 46 38.04 -27.23 -0.48
CA GLU A 46 38.00 -27.14 0.98
C GLU A 46 36.56 -27.09 1.51
N LEU A 47 35.63 -26.43 0.81
CA LEU A 47 34.21 -26.51 1.17
C LEU A 47 33.66 -27.94 1.06
N VAL A 48 34.02 -28.67 0.00
CA VAL A 48 33.59 -30.07 -0.20
C VAL A 48 34.13 -30.97 0.92
N ARG A 49 35.40 -30.80 1.30
CA ARG A 49 36.03 -31.55 2.41
C ARG A 49 35.32 -31.30 3.73
N ARG A 50 35.09 -30.03 4.09
CA ARG A 50 34.33 -29.65 5.29
C ARG A 50 32.91 -30.21 5.25
N SER A 51 32.24 -30.14 4.11
CA SER A 51 30.89 -30.68 3.94
C SER A 51 30.84 -32.20 4.13
N LEU A 52 31.80 -32.95 3.58
CA LEU A 52 31.92 -34.39 3.76
C LEU A 52 32.13 -34.73 5.25
N TYR A 53 33.09 -34.05 5.90
CA TYR A 53 33.37 -34.25 7.32
C TYR A 53 32.14 -34.02 8.20
N LEU A 54 31.45 -32.89 8.01
CA LEU A 54 30.24 -32.55 8.76
C LEU A 54 29.08 -33.50 8.48
N LYS A 55 28.96 -34.03 7.24
CA LYS A 55 27.94 -35.01 6.87
C LYS A 55 28.15 -36.36 7.56
N VAL A 56 29.40 -36.81 7.73
CA VAL A 56 29.72 -38.04 8.45
C VAL A 56 29.45 -37.90 9.95
N ASN A 57 29.54 -36.68 10.50
CA ASN A 57 29.18 -36.34 11.87
C ASN A 57 29.91 -37.18 12.94
N ARG A 58 31.21 -37.43 12.73
CA ARG A 58 32.10 -38.12 13.66
C ARG A 58 33.22 -37.18 14.10
N LYS A 59 33.32 -36.93 15.41
CA LYS A 59 34.28 -35.98 15.98
C LYS A 59 35.67 -36.59 16.13
N LEU A 60 36.69 -35.96 15.54
CA LEU A 60 38.08 -36.39 15.65
C LEU A 60 38.83 -35.71 16.82
N SER A 61 38.44 -34.49 17.19
CA SER A 61 39.06 -33.72 18.29
C SER A 61 38.81 -34.31 19.69
N ALA A 62 37.74 -35.10 19.86
CA ALA A 62 37.45 -35.78 21.10
C ALA A 62 38.16 -37.15 21.16
N GLY A 63 38.86 -37.42 22.26
CA GLY A 63 39.46 -38.73 22.52
C GLY A 63 38.39 -39.77 22.87
N GLN A 64 38.09 -40.67 21.93
CA GLN A 64 37.25 -41.85 22.19
C GLN A 64 38.07 -43.14 22.16
N ARG A 65 37.71 -44.09 23.02
CA ARG A 65 38.44 -45.35 23.25
C ARG A 65 38.20 -46.46 22.21
N THR A 66 37.20 -46.34 21.35
CA THR A 66 36.91 -47.33 20.28
C THR A 66 36.79 -46.65 18.93
N ALA A 67 37.84 -46.74 18.11
CA ALA A 67 37.86 -46.18 16.76
C ALA A 67 37.12 -47.11 15.79
N GLY A 68 35.87 -46.77 15.45
CA GLY A 68 35.17 -47.41 14.33
C GLY A 68 35.84 -47.08 12.98
N TRP A 69 35.65 -47.92 11.97
CA TRP A 69 36.26 -47.76 10.64
C TRP A 69 36.06 -46.34 10.03
N GLN A 70 34.88 -45.74 10.21
CA GLN A 70 34.58 -44.37 9.75
C GLN A 70 35.54 -43.32 10.34
N ARG A 71 35.92 -43.49 11.61
CA ARG A 71 36.85 -42.57 12.29
C ARG A 71 38.25 -42.72 11.70
N GLN A 72 38.72 -43.96 11.50
CA GLN A 72 40.03 -44.24 10.91
C GLN A 72 40.12 -43.68 9.48
N LEU A 73 39.05 -43.81 8.69
CA LEU A 73 38.95 -43.22 7.37
C LEU A 73 39.01 -41.68 7.41
N LEU A 74 38.26 -41.05 8.30
CA LEU A 74 38.30 -39.59 8.45
C LEU A 74 39.65 -39.08 8.97
N GLU A 75 40.33 -39.82 9.86
CA GLU A 75 41.69 -39.47 10.32
C GLU A 75 42.69 -39.51 9.17
N ARG A 76 42.61 -40.54 8.31
CA ARG A 76 43.41 -40.65 7.08
C ARG A 76 43.15 -39.47 6.14
N LEU A 77 41.88 -39.18 5.86
CA LEU A 77 41.48 -38.08 4.99
C LEU A 77 41.88 -36.71 5.55
N ALA A 78 41.68 -36.45 6.85
CA ALA A 78 42.09 -35.21 7.49
C ALA A 78 43.61 -34.99 7.40
N HIS A 79 44.41 -36.06 7.53
CA HIS A 79 45.84 -36.01 7.31
C HIS A 79 46.20 -35.68 5.86
N GLU A 80 45.56 -36.32 4.88
CA GLU A 80 45.72 -36.01 3.45
C GLU A 80 45.34 -34.55 3.11
N TRP A 81 44.33 -34.01 3.78
CA TRP A 81 43.89 -32.63 3.61
C TRP A 81 44.79 -31.61 4.31
N SER A 82 45.74 -32.07 5.13
CA SER A 82 46.61 -31.23 5.95
C SER A 82 45.84 -30.37 6.95
N TRP A 83 44.73 -30.88 7.49
CA TRP A 83 43.97 -30.19 8.53
C TRP A 83 44.70 -30.25 9.87
N ASP A 84 44.77 -29.10 10.54
CA ASP A 84 45.34 -29.02 11.88
C ASP A 84 44.29 -29.34 12.96
N THR A 85 44.76 -29.47 14.20
CA THR A 85 43.90 -29.74 15.36
C THR A 85 42.90 -28.61 15.62
N ARG A 86 43.25 -27.37 15.25
CA ARG A 86 42.38 -26.20 15.41
C ARG A 86 41.17 -26.27 14.47
N GLN A 87 41.38 -26.64 13.21
CA GLN A 87 40.32 -26.82 12.23
C GLN A 87 39.38 -27.95 12.64
N LEU A 88 39.92 -29.07 13.10
CA LEU A 88 39.10 -30.19 13.62
C LEU A 88 38.28 -29.76 14.84
N ALA A 89 38.88 -29.05 15.80
CA ALA A 89 38.17 -28.55 16.98
C ALA A 89 37.04 -27.56 16.60
N LEU A 90 37.26 -26.72 15.59
CA LEU A 90 36.24 -25.80 15.07
C LEU A 90 35.07 -26.56 14.44
N LEU A 91 35.32 -27.55 13.58
CA LEU A 91 34.28 -28.34 12.93
C LEU A 91 33.50 -29.22 13.93
N ASP A 92 34.18 -29.77 14.93
CA ASP A 92 33.58 -30.60 15.96
C ASP A 92 32.73 -29.82 16.98
N SER A 93 32.98 -28.51 17.09
CA SER A 93 32.17 -27.57 17.87
C SER A 93 30.99 -27.00 17.07
N ARG A 94 30.58 -27.62 15.94
CA ARG A 94 29.42 -27.21 15.14
C ARG A 94 28.14 -26.96 15.94
N SER A 95 27.90 -27.71 17.02
CA SER A 95 26.74 -27.51 17.90
C SER A 95 26.79 -26.21 18.71
N GLN A 96 27.95 -25.58 18.81
CA GLN A 96 28.21 -24.32 19.51
C GLN A 96 28.36 -23.15 18.53
N TRP A 97 28.22 -23.38 17.22
CA TRP A 97 28.36 -22.32 16.22
C TRP A 97 27.22 -21.32 16.34
N LYS A 98 27.57 -20.07 16.65
CA LYS A 98 26.63 -18.95 16.68
C LYS A 98 26.72 -18.10 15.40
N VAL A 99 25.93 -17.03 15.35
CA VAL A 99 25.73 -16.15 14.18
C VAL A 99 27.02 -15.83 13.42
N ARG A 100 28.10 -15.42 14.11
CA ARG A 100 29.36 -15.02 13.45
C ARG A 100 30.02 -16.15 12.67
N GLN A 101 30.05 -17.35 13.25
CA GLN A 101 30.61 -18.54 12.60
C GLN A 101 29.69 -19.04 11.48
N VAL A 102 28.37 -19.02 11.69
CA VAL A 102 27.42 -19.39 10.62
C VAL A 102 27.49 -18.43 9.44
N ALA A 103 27.68 -17.13 9.69
CA ALA A 103 27.79 -16.13 8.63
C ALA A 103 29.05 -16.27 7.76
N SER A 104 30.16 -16.78 8.29
CA SER A 104 31.35 -17.08 7.48
C SER A 104 31.11 -18.33 6.61
N GLU A 105 30.60 -19.41 7.19
CA GLU A 105 30.29 -20.65 6.46
C GLU A 105 29.24 -20.45 5.38
N ARG A 106 28.19 -19.66 5.68
CA ARG A 106 27.15 -19.33 4.72
C ARG A 106 27.71 -18.64 3.49
N ARG A 107 28.65 -17.70 3.64
CA ARG A 107 29.23 -16.99 2.49
C ARG A 107 29.90 -17.96 1.51
N ALA A 108 30.67 -18.91 2.03
CA ALA A 108 31.29 -19.94 1.19
C ALA A 108 30.23 -20.81 0.49
N LEU A 109 29.20 -21.26 1.24
CA LEU A 109 28.13 -22.09 0.69
C LEU A 109 27.32 -21.38 -0.41
N VAL A 110 26.88 -20.15 -0.15
CA VAL A 110 26.07 -19.37 -1.10
C VAL A 110 26.85 -19.07 -2.38
N ASN A 111 28.14 -18.73 -2.26
CA ASN A 111 29.00 -18.53 -3.41
C ASN A 111 29.09 -19.78 -4.28
N GLU A 112 29.26 -20.96 -3.67
CA GLU A 112 29.33 -22.23 -4.39
C GLU A 112 28.00 -22.63 -5.04
N LEU A 113 26.87 -22.42 -4.37
CA LEU A 113 25.55 -22.70 -4.93
C LEU A 113 25.25 -21.79 -6.14
N ASN A 114 25.55 -20.50 -6.02
CA ASN A 114 25.38 -19.54 -7.13
C ASN A 114 26.32 -19.85 -8.30
N TYR A 115 27.57 -20.22 -8.02
CA TYR A 115 28.50 -20.65 -9.05
C TYR A 115 28.00 -21.90 -9.77
N SER A 116 27.58 -22.91 -9.02
CA SER A 116 27.06 -24.18 -9.57
C SER A 116 25.81 -23.94 -10.43
N TYR A 117 24.91 -23.06 -10.01
CA TYR A 117 23.74 -22.67 -10.80
C TYR A 117 24.12 -21.98 -12.12
N ARG A 118 25.06 -21.02 -12.09
CA ARG A 118 25.57 -20.34 -13.29
C ARG A 118 26.22 -21.33 -14.24
N PHE A 119 27.01 -22.27 -13.72
CA PHE A 119 27.64 -23.33 -14.51
C PHE A 119 26.60 -24.23 -15.18
N LEU A 120 25.59 -24.71 -14.46
CA LEU A 120 24.50 -25.50 -15.03
C LEU A 120 23.72 -24.74 -16.11
N THR A 121 23.47 -23.45 -15.88
CA THR A 121 22.79 -22.57 -16.84
C THR A 121 23.63 -22.37 -18.11
N GLN A 122 24.95 -22.23 -17.99
CA GLN A 122 25.85 -22.12 -19.14
C GLN A 122 25.97 -23.44 -19.91
N PHE A 123 26.15 -24.55 -19.18
CA PHE A 123 26.28 -25.88 -19.76
C PHE A 123 25.05 -26.30 -20.58
N THR A 124 23.85 -26.03 -20.05
CA THR A 124 22.60 -26.31 -20.78
C THR A 124 22.41 -25.44 -22.02
N ARG A 125 23.00 -24.25 -22.06
CA ARG A 125 23.01 -23.38 -23.25
C ARG A 125 24.00 -23.86 -24.32
N SER A 126 25.19 -24.32 -23.93
CA SER A 126 26.25 -24.71 -24.86
C SER A 126 25.99 -26.04 -25.57
N GLU A 127 25.41 -27.02 -24.88
CA GLU A 127 25.26 -28.40 -25.39
C GLU A 127 24.01 -28.62 -26.26
N GLN A 128 23.20 -27.58 -26.54
CA GLN A 128 21.91 -27.65 -27.28
C GLN A 128 20.93 -28.75 -26.81
N THR A 129 21.17 -29.40 -25.67
CA THR A 129 20.38 -30.53 -25.14
C THR A 129 19.23 -30.04 -24.23
N ALA A 130 18.85 -28.77 -24.32
CA ALA A 130 17.87 -28.17 -23.44
C ALA A 130 16.44 -28.62 -23.80
N SER A 131 16.02 -29.76 -23.27
CA SER A 131 14.60 -30.12 -23.19
C SER A 131 13.83 -29.04 -22.41
N ALA A 132 12.54 -28.86 -22.70
CA ALA A 132 11.69 -27.92 -21.96
C ALA A 132 11.64 -28.23 -20.45
N VAL A 133 11.80 -29.50 -20.08
CA VAL A 133 11.87 -29.98 -18.69
C VAL A 133 13.11 -29.41 -17.98
N ASN A 134 14.28 -29.44 -18.62
CA ASN A 134 15.51 -28.88 -18.05
C ASN A 134 15.41 -27.37 -17.79
N LYS A 135 14.71 -26.61 -18.66
CA LYS A 135 14.51 -25.16 -18.46
C LYS A 135 13.60 -24.87 -17.26
N ARG A 136 12.52 -25.64 -17.10
CA ARG A 136 11.59 -25.51 -15.97
C ARG A 136 12.29 -25.77 -14.65
N GLU A 137 13.05 -26.86 -14.55
CA GLU A 137 13.80 -27.22 -13.35
C GLU A 137 14.87 -26.18 -12.98
N LEU A 138 15.62 -25.67 -13.97
CA LEU A 138 16.59 -24.60 -13.74
C LEU A 138 15.92 -23.32 -13.23
N ASN A 139 14.76 -22.95 -13.76
CA ASN A 139 14.02 -21.77 -13.28
C ASN A 139 13.54 -21.95 -11.83
N VAL A 140 13.04 -23.13 -11.47
CA VAL A 140 12.63 -23.45 -10.08
C VAL A 140 13.84 -23.37 -9.14
N LEU A 141 14.98 -23.96 -9.54
CA LEU A 141 16.22 -23.90 -8.76
C LEU A 141 16.70 -22.44 -8.59
N GLY A 142 16.68 -21.65 -9.67
CA GLY A 142 17.02 -20.24 -9.65
C GLY A 142 16.16 -19.44 -8.68
N ARG A 143 14.83 -19.65 -8.71
CA ARG A 143 13.89 -18.99 -7.78
C ARG A 143 14.08 -19.44 -6.33
N ARG A 144 14.44 -20.71 -6.07
CA ARG A 144 14.80 -21.18 -4.72
C ARG A 144 16.04 -20.47 -4.18
N LEU A 145 17.11 -20.39 -4.99
CA LEU A 145 18.33 -19.69 -4.60
C LEU A 145 18.08 -18.21 -4.37
N TYR A 146 17.28 -17.60 -5.23
CA TYR A 146 16.88 -16.20 -5.12
C TYR A 146 16.09 -15.92 -3.83
N ALA A 147 15.04 -16.70 -3.57
CA ALA A 147 14.23 -16.58 -2.36
C ALA A 147 15.07 -16.79 -1.09
N ALA A 148 16.00 -17.74 -1.09
CA ALA A 148 16.84 -18.03 0.07
C ALA A 148 17.96 -17.01 0.32
N PHE A 149 18.61 -16.50 -0.74
CA PHE A 149 19.91 -15.82 -0.61
C PHE A 149 20.00 -14.43 -1.23
N GLU A 150 19.12 -14.07 -2.17
CA GLU A 150 19.16 -12.74 -2.78
C GLU A 150 18.82 -11.67 -1.74
N ARG A 151 19.59 -10.58 -1.73
CA ARG A 151 19.40 -9.44 -0.84
C ARG A 151 18.58 -8.36 -1.55
N LYS A 152 17.58 -7.84 -0.84
CA LYS A 152 16.73 -6.73 -1.29
C LYS A 152 16.42 -5.79 -0.13
N ALA A 153 16.01 -4.57 -0.44
CA ALA A 153 15.44 -3.68 0.56
C ALA A 153 14.26 -4.36 1.28
N GLY A 154 14.21 -4.21 2.60
CA GLY A 154 13.17 -4.79 3.47
C GLY A 154 13.23 -6.32 3.65
N LYS A 155 13.94 -7.08 2.80
CA LYS A 155 14.01 -8.53 2.94
C LYS A 155 14.92 -8.96 4.09
N VAL A 156 14.37 -9.76 5.00
CA VAL A 156 15.10 -10.36 6.11
C VAL A 156 16.02 -11.47 5.61
N GLU A 157 17.30 -11.35 5.91
CA GLU A 157 18.31 -12.33 5.48
C GLU A 157 18.15 -13.67 6.22
N PHE A 158 18.01 -14.77 5.47
CA PHE A 158 18.08 -16.12 6.00
C PHE A 158 19.54 -16.58 6.08
N ILE A 159 20.06 -16.68 7.30
CA ILE A 159 21.48 -16.96 7.56
C ILE A 159 21.78 -18.43 7.87
N ASN A 160 20.81 -19.22 8.32
CA ASN A 160 21.05 -20.61 8.71
C ASN A 160 20.25 -21.63 7.88
N PRO A 161 20.69 -21.97 6.66
CA PRO A 161 20.08 -23.03 5.85
C PRO A 161 20.42 -24.46 6.34
N GLY A 162 20.62 -24.65 7.66
CA GLY A 162 21.06 -25.92 8.27
C GLY A 162 22.57 -26.02 8.53
N ILE A 163 23.28 -24.89 8.55
CA ILE A 163 24.73 -24.83 8.82
C ILE A 163 25.00 -25.20 10.28
N ALA A 164 24.31 -24.58 11.23
CA ALA A 164 24.35 -24.93 12.65
C ALA A 164 23.00 -25.52 13.09
N PRO A 165 22.99 -26.49 14.02
CA PRO A 165 21.76 -27.06 14.54
C PRO A 165 20.97 -26.07 15.41
N ASP A 166 21.66 -25.13 16.06
CA ASP A 166 21.07 -24.17 16.99
C ASP A 166 21.82 -22.84 16.93
N LEU A 167 21.07 -21.74 16.80
CA LEU A 167 21.57 -20.37 16.82
C LEU A 167 21.09 -19.58 18.04
N ALA A 168 20.22 -20.15 18.88
CA ALA A 168 19.60 -19.46 19.99
C ALA A 168 20.66 -19.01 20.99
N GLU A 169 20.55 -17.80 21.51
CA GLU A 169 21.46 -17.27 22.52
C GLU A 169 20.76 -17.26 23.87
N ASP A 170 21.40 -17.77 24.92
CA ASP A 170 20.77 -17.87 26.25
C ASP A 170 20.34 -16.49 26.78
N THR A 171 21.12 -15.46 26.49
CA THR A 171 20.85 -14.09 26.91
C THR A 171 21.35 -13.09 25.88
N LEU A 172 20.50 -12.11 25.56
CA LEU A 172 20.79 -11.02 24.63
C LEU A 172 20.43 -9.68 25.25
N THR A 173 21.15 -8.64 24.84
CA THR A 173 20.87 -7.25 25.23
C THR A 173 20.48 -6.44 23.99
N LEU A 174 19.32 -5.81 24.03
CA LEU A 174 18.79 -4.88 23.03
C LEU A 174 19.05 -3.45 23.49
N VAL A 175 19.69 -2.64 22.66
CA VAL A 175 20.04 -1.25 22.99
C VAL A 175 19.62 -0.31 21.87
N GLN A 176 18.83 0.71 22.18
CA GLN A 176 18.69 1.88 21.32
C GLN A 176 19.78 2.90 21.67
N SER A 177 20.54 3.33 20.68
CA SER A 177 21.62 4.32 20.88
C SER A 177 21.67 5.35 19.74
N PRO A 178 22.19 6.56 20.00
CA PRO A 178 22.29 7.59 18.98
C PRO A 178 23.29 7.19 17.89
N ASN A 179 22.94 7.47 16.64
CA ASN A 179 23.82 7.24 15.51
C ASN A 179 24.92 8.31 15.47
N ARG A 180 26.15 7.95 15.85
CA ARG A 180 27.31 8.87 15.86
C ARG A 180 27.62 9.49 14.50
N LYS A 181 27.15 8.89 13.39
CA LYS A 181 27.37 9.39 12.02
C LYS A 181 26.26 10.30 11.52
N GLU A 182 25.06 10.21 12.09
CA GLU A 182 23.86 10.94 11.68
C GLU A 182 23.21 11.55 12.92
N PRO A 183 23.63 12.76 13.33
CA PRO A 183 23.11 13.41 14.53
C PRO A 183 21.58 13.52 14.50
N GLY A 184 20.94 13.19 15.62
CA GLY A 184 19.47 13.18 15.75
C GLY A 184 18.80 11.87 15.33
N GLN A 185 19.51 10.95 14.66
CA GLN A 185 19.00 9.61 14.37
C GLN A 185 19.45 8.60 15.44
N TYR A 186 18.65 7.56 15.62
CA TYR A 186 18.91 6.46 16.53
C TYR A 186 18.95 5.14 15.77
N HIS A 187 19.60 4.15 16.36
CA HIS A 187 19.60 2.79 15.83
C HIS A 187 19.50 1.77 16.95
N TRP A 188 19.12 0.56 16.60
CA TRP A 188 19.06 -0.57 17.50
C TRP A 188 20.28 -1.48 17.31
N GLY A 189 20.82 -1.96 18.42
CA GLY A 189 21.91 -2.94 18.47
C GLY A 189 21.53 -4.15 19.30
N LEU A 190 21.87 -5.34 18.79
CA LEU A 190 21.76 -6.61 19.51
C LEU A 190 23.14 -7.08 19.96
N TYR A 191 23.27 -7.39 21.24
CA TYR A 191 24.53 -7.84 21.85
C TYR A 191 24.33 -9.18 22.54
N ASN A 192 25.39 -9.98 22.60
CA ASN A 192 25.41 -11.24 23.34
C ASN A 192 25.62 -10.96 24.84
N GLY A 193 24.91 -11.70 25.70
CA GLY A 193 25.01 -11.59 27.15
C GLY A 193 24.07 -10.54 27.74
N ASN A 194 24.09 -10.43 29.07
CA ASN A 194 23.39 -9.40 29.84
C ASN A 194 24.35 -8.24 30.11
N LEU A 195 24.30 -7.20 29.28
CA LEU A 195 25.20 -6.06 29.35
C LEU A 195 24.49 -4.89 30.03
N THR A 196 25.20 -4.20 30.91
CA THR A 196 24.72 -2.94 31.49
C THR A 196 24.88 -1.78 30.50
N ALA A 197 24.22 -0.65 30.79
CA ALA A 197 24.28 0.56 29.98
C ALA A 197 25.70 1.13 29.80
N LEU A 198 26.65 0.79 30.68
CA LEU A 198 28.04 1.24 30.63
C LEU A 198 28.97 0.26 29.89
N GLU A 199 28.56 -1.01 29.75
CA GLU A 199 29.42 -2.07 29.22
C GLU A 199 29.27 -2.26 27.73
N TRP A 200 28.04 -2.12 27.19
CA TRP A 200 27.72 -2.52 25.83
C TRP A 200 28.59 -1.85 24.76
N GLU A 201 29.06 -0.61 25.00
CA GLU A 201 29.93 0.11 24.06
C GLU A 201 31.25 -0.62 23.77
N HIS A 202 31.72 -1.46 24.71
CA HIS A 202 32.97 -2.21 24.59
C HIS A 202 32.79 -3.54 23.84
N PHE A 203 31.56 -3.92 23.51
CA PHE A 203 31.25 -5.18 22.83
C PHE A 203 30.86 -4.94 21.38
N ALA A 204 31.28 -5.85 20.50
CA ALA A 204 30.83 -5.82 19.10
C ALA A 204 29.40 -6.40 19.01
N PRO A 205 28.44 -5.69 18.39
CA PRO A 205 27.08 -6.20 18.25
C PRO A 205 27.04 -7.41 17.32
N ILE A 206 26.02 -8.25 17.52
CA ILE A 206 25.63 -9.34 16.61
C ILE A 206 25.01 -8.74 15.34
N LYS A 207 24.07 -7.80 15.50
CA LYS A 207 23.39 -7.07 14.42
C LYS A 207 23.08 -5.65 14.86
N ARG A 208 23.04 -4.74 13.88
CA ARG A 208 22.48 -3.40 14.00
C ARG A 208 21.37 -3.22 12.96
N SER A 209 20.35 -2.45 13.29
CA SER A 209 19.27 -2.02 12.39
C SER A 209 18.83 -0.61 12.75
N ARG A 210 18.19 0.10 11.82
CA ARG A 210 17.55 1.38 12.14
C ARG A 210 16.34 1.17 13.05
N ASP A 211 15.53 0.18 12.71
CA ASP A 211 14.26 -0.11 13.37
C ASP A 211 14.33 -1.41 14.18
N LEU A 212 13.60 -1.45 15.31
CA LEU A 212 13.60 -2.60 16.21
C LEU A 212 13.00 -3.83 15.51
N LEU A 213 11.90 -3.65 14.76
CA LEU A 213 11.16 -4.77 14.20
C LEU A 213 12.00 -5.56 13.19
N GLU A 214 12.77 -4.89 12.33
CA GLU A 214 13.67 -5.56 11.38
C GLU A 214 14.63 -6.54 12.11
N MET A 215 15.15 -6.11 13.26
CA MET A 215 16.05 -6.92 14.08
C MET A 215 15.33 -8.06 14.78
N LEU A 216 14.15 -7.84 15.37
CA LEU A 216 13.36 -8.89 16.01
C LEU A 216 12.91 -9.95 14.99
N THR A 217 12.41 -9.52 13.83
CA THR A 217 12.04 -10.44 12.74
C THR A 217 13.24 -11.22 12.23
N TRP A 218 14.42 -10.59 12.12
CA TRP A 218 15.66 -11.28 11.76
C TRP A 218 16.08 -12.31 12.81
N CYS A 219 15.99 -11.97 14.10
CA CYS A 219 16.31 -12.89 15.19
C CYS A 219 15.38 -14.10 15.19
N HIS A 220 14.06 -13.86 15.10
CA HIS A 220 13.04 -14.90 15.05
C HIS A 220 13.27 -15.81 13.84
N ARG A 221 13.33 -15.25 12.62
CA ARG A 221 13.48 -16.02 11.36
C ARG A 221 14.69 -16.94 11.33
N ASN A 222 15.75 -16.58 12.05
CA ASN A 222 17.01 -17.33 12.09
C ASN A 222 17.18 -18.18 13.36
N GLY A 223 16.21 -18.15 14.29
CA GLY A 223 16.29 -18.88 15.56
C GLY A 223 17.37 -18.35 16.49
N VAL A 224 17.70 -17.06 16.42
CA VAL A 224 18.62 -16.40 17.37
C VAL A 224 17.91 -16.10 18.69
N ILE A 225 16.61 -15.82 18.62
CA ILE A 225 15.71 -15.70 19.78
C ILE A 225 14.71 -16.83 19.71
N ASP A 226 14.55 -17.54 20.81
CA ASP A 226 13.52 -18.55 21.04
C ASP A 226 12.82 -18.34 22.40
N SER A 227 11.97 -19.27 22.83
CA SER A 227 11.26 -19.18 24.11
C SER A 227 12.16 -19.29 25.35
N SER A 228 13.42 -19.72 25.19
CA SER A 228 14.39 -19.84 26.29
C SER A 228 15.30 -18.62 26.43
N THR A 229 15.39 -17.81 25.38
CA THR A 229 16.24 -16.62 25.28
C THR A 229 15.79 -15.52 26.24
N ARG A 230 16.68 -15.07 27.12
CA ARG A 230 16.42 -13.91 28.01
C ARG A 230 16.83 -12.61 27.33
N LEU A 231 15.96 -11.60 27.36
CA LEU A 231 16.22 -10.30 26.75
C LEU A 231 16.36 -9.23 27.83
N ALA A 232 17.49 -8.52 27.81
CA ALA A 232 17.67 -7.26 28.52
C ALA A 232 17.39 -6.10 27.56
N LEU A 233 16.61 -5.11 27.99
CA LEU A 233 16.20 -3.97 27.16
C LEU A 233 16.77 -2.66 27.72
N HIS A 234 17.49 -1.93 26.88
CA HIS A 234 17.88 -0.54 27.10
C HIS A 234 17.23 0.32 26.00
N PRO A 235 16.02 0.87 26.25
CA PRO A 235 15.20 1.48 25.19
C PRO A 235 15.69 2.87 24.78
N GLY A 236 16.68 3.45 25.48
CA GLY A 236 17.23 4.76 25.14
C GLY A 236 16.16 5.85 25.23
N THR A 237 15.86 6.46 24.08
CA THR A 237 14.83 7.52 23.96
C THR A 237 13.45 7.00 23.54
N SER A 238 13.35 5.73 23.17
CA SER A 238 12.09 5.07 22.80
C SER A 238 11.22 4.82 24.04
N ASP A 239 9.90 4.79 23.82
CA ASP A 239 8.92 4.41 24.85
C ASP A 239 8.74 2.89 24.99
N MET A 240 9.57 2.10 24.28
CA MET A 240 9.54 0.63 24.30
C MET A 240 9.68 0.08 25.72
N THR A 241 8.76 -0.81 26.09
CA THR A 241 8.75 -1.50 27.38
C THR A 241 9.00 -3.00 27.21
N GLU A 242 9.37 -3.69 28.29
CA GLU A 242 9.50 -5.16 28.27
C GLU A 242 8.16 -5.85 27.92
N PHE A 243 7.04 -5.29 28.39
CA PHE A 243 5.70 -5.77 28.04
C PHE A 243 5.44 -5.68 26.54
N GLU A 244 5.71 -4.52 25.94
CA GLU A 244 5.55 -4.30 24.51
C GLU A 244 6.47 -5.25 23.72
N LEU A 245 7.74 -5.35 24.09
CA LEU A 245 8.72 -6.25 23.46
C LEU A 245 8.24 -7.72 23.47
N PHE A 246 7.73 -8.20 24.60
CA PHE A 246 7.22 -9.57 24.72
C PHE A 246 6.03 -9.82 23.80
N ASN A 247 5.07 -8.89 23.75
CA ASN A 247 3.91 -9.02 22.87
C ASN A 247 4.28 -8.92 21.38
N LEU A 248 5.24 -8.08 21.01
CA LEU A 248 5.77 -8.00 19.65
C LEU A 248 6.36 -9.34 19.19
N LEU A 249 7.18 -9.96 20.04
CA LEU A 249 7.74 -11.29 19.76
C LEU A 249 6.65 -12.35 19.68
N GLY A 250 5.65 -12.31 20.57
CA GLY A 250 4.48 -13.18 20.52
C GLY A 250 3.72 -13.09 19.19
N SER A 251 3.41 -11.86 18.73
CA SER A 251 2.74 -11.64 17.44
C SER A 251 3.58 -12.10 16.25
N LEU A 252 4.90 -11.89 16.29
CA LEU A 252 5.82 -12.40 15.26
C LEU A 252 5.81 -13.93 15.20
N GLN A 253 5.84 -14.60 16.35
CA GLN A 253 5.81 -16.07 16.43
C GLN A 253 4.49 -16.67 15.96
N GLN A 254 3.37 -16.01 16.27
CA GLN A 254 2.03 -16.42 15.81
C GLN A 254 1.85 -16.22 14.31
N THR A 255 2.41 -15.15 13.74
CA THR A 255 2.31 -14.85 12.31
C THR A 255 3.26 -15.72 11.49
N ILE A 256 4.50 -15.89 11.95
CA ILE A 256 5.54 -16.66 11.27
C ILE A 256 5.89 -17.87 12.13
N THR A 257 5.15 -18.96 11.96
CA THR A 257 5.44 -20.21 12.69
C THR A 257 6.66 -20.90 12.11
N LEU A 258 7.68 -21.14 12.93
CA LEU A 258 8.91 -21.83 12.54
C LEU A 258 8.91 -23.30 13.03
N PRO A 259 9.53 -24.24 12.29
CA PRO A 259 10.18 -24.05 10.99
C PRO A 259 9.18 -23.86 9.84
N LEU A 260 9.54 -23.04 8.86
CA LEU A 260 8.73 -22.88 7.64
C LEU A 260 8.72 -24.18 6.83
N ALA A 261 7.56 -24.55 6.30
CA ALA A 261 7.42 -25.69 5.39
C ALA A 261 8.22 -25.48 4.09
N SER A 262 8.64 -26.56 3.43
CA SER A 262 9.30 -26.47 2.13
C SER A 262 8.35 -25.92 1.07
N VAL A 263 8.84 -25.00 0.22
CA VAL A 263 8.03 -24.42 -0.85
C VAL A 263 7.86 -25.40 -2.01
N ASP A 264 6.61 -25.72 -2.33
CA ASP A 264 6.23 -26.53 -3.49
C ASP A 264 6.70 -25.89 -4.81
N GLU A 265 7.12 -26.74 -5.75
CA GLU A 265 7.58 -26.27 -7.06
C GLU A 265 6.51 -25.48 -7.82
N VAL A 266 5.24 -25.84 -7.65
CA VAL A 266 4.11 -25.15 -8.31
C VAL A 266 4.02 -23.69 -7.87
N ARG A 267 4.28 -23.40 -6.59
CA ARG A 267 4.32 -22.01 -6.07
C ARG A 267 5.49 -21.24 -6.64
N LEU A 268 6.65 -21.89 -6.74
CA LEU A 268 7.86 -21.31 -7.35
C LEU A 268 7.71 -21.07 -8.85
N LEU A 269 6.72 -21.63 -9.54
CA LEU A 269 6.46 -21.32 -10.95
C LEU A 269 5.64 -20.04 -11.15
N ARG A 270 4.97 -19.55 -10.10
CA ARG A 270 4.21 -18.30 -10.11
C ARG A 270 5.00 -17.16 -9.44
N PRO A 271 4.66 -15.88 -9.71
CA PRO A 271 5.21 -14.76 -8.95
C PRO A 271 4.96 -14.91 -7.45
N ALA A 272 5.86 -14.37 -6.63
CA ALA A 272 5.67 -14.36 -5.19
C ALA A 272 4.49 -13.44 -4.82
N VAL A 273 3.55 -13.97 -4.06
CA VAL A 273 2.41 -13.22 -3.50
C VAL A 273 2.45 -13.23 -1.97
N PRO A 274 1.98 -12.17 -1.28
CA PRO A 274 1.86 -12.16 0.18
C PRO A 274 0.86 -13.23 0.65
N GLU A 275 1.18 -13.92 1.76
CA GLU A 275 0.29 -14.92 2.37
C GLU A 275 -0.11 -14.53 3.80
N GLU A 276 0.84 -14.07 4.61
CA GLU A 276 0.60 -13.55 5.95
C GLU A 276 1.17 -12.13 6.04
N VAL A 277 0.38 -11.20 6.57
CA VAL A 277 0.77 -9.79 6.77
C VAL A 277 0.45 -9.41 8.21
N LEU A 278 1.47 -8.98 8.96
CA LEU A 278 1.34 -8.44 10.30
C LEU A 278 1.64 -6.94 10.26
N LEU A 279 0.69 -6.13 10.72
CA LEU A 279 0.87 -4.70 10.95
C LEU A 279 1.03 -4.46 12.45
N LEU A 280 2.10 -3.77 12.81
CA LEU A 280 2.42 -3.36 14.17
C LEU A 280 2.42 -1.85 14.25
N ILE A 281 1.48 -1.31 15.02
CA ILE A 281 1.24 0.13 15.11
C ILE A 281 1.97 0.71 16.33
N ASN A 282 2.68 1.82 16.13
CA ASN A 282 3.38 2.59 17.17
C ASN A 282 4.44 1.81 17.96
N VAL A 283 5.24 0.99 17.28
CA VAL A 283 6.31 0.20 17.94
C VAL A 283 7.29 1.14 18.65
N GLY A 284 7.29 1.09 19.99
CA GLY A 284 8.17 1.86 20.87
C GLY A 284 7.83 3.35 20.95
N ILE A 285 6.57 3.72 20.67
CA ILE A 285 6.07 5.08 20.68
C ILE A 285 4.74 5.12 21.46
N ASP A 286 4.66 5.97 22.49
CA ASP A 286 3.40 6.27 23.17
C ASP A 286 2.72 7.47 22.47
N PRO A 287 1.62 7.28 21.71
CA PRO A 287 0.97 8.37 20.98
C PRO A 287 0.36 9.42 21.91
N LEU A 288 0.22 9.13 23.20
CA LEU A 288 -0.33 10.03 24.22
C LEU A 288 0.71 10.44 25.27
N LYS A 289 2.01 10.29 24.98
CA LYS A 289 3.09 10.65 25.92
C LYS A 289 2.93 12.06 26.50
N HIS A 290 2.69 13.05 25.65
CA HIS A 290 2.52 14.44 26.07
C HIS A 290 1.29 14.63 26.97
N HIS A 291 0.17 13.99 26.62
CA HIS A 291 -1.06 14.02 27.42
C HIS A 291 -0.85 13.40 28.80
N ARG A 292 -0.10 12.29 28.86
CA ARG A 292 0.27 11.60 30.10
C ARG A 292 1.18 12.47 30.97
N ASP A 293 2.24 13.01 30.39
CA ASP A 293 3.26 13.78 31.12
C ASP A 293 2.67 15.09 31.69
N LEU A 294 1.68 15.67 31.02
CA LEU A 294 0.97 16.88 31.47
C LEU A 294 -0.34 16.62 32.24
N ASN A 295 -0.71 15.36 32.49
CA ASN A 295 -1.99 14.96 33.11
C ASN A 295 -3.21 15.63 32.46
N ILE A 296 -3.23 15.71 31.11
CA ILE A 296 -4.35 16.29 30.38
C ILE A 296 -5.57 15.37 30.52
N LEU A 297 -6.64 15.92 31.08
CA LEU A 297 -7.93 15.22 31.19
C LEU A 297 -8.75 15.44 29.91
N MET A 298 -9.30 14.35 29.41
CA MET A 298 -10.21 14.36 28.26
C MET A 298 -11.56 14.95 28.67
N THR A 299 -12.00 16.01 27.97
CA THR A 299 -13.29 16.67 28.21
C THR A 299 -14.32 16.41 27.11
N THR A 300 -13.92 15.74 26.02
CA THR A 300 -14.75 15.50 24.83
C THR A 300 -15.10 14.02 24.66
N GLU A 301 -16.26 13.73 24.10
CA GLU A 301 -16.72 12.37 23.78
C GLU A 301 -16.06 11.74 22.52
N ARG A 302 -15.26 12.51 21.78
CA ARG A 302 -14.58 12.04 20.56
C ARG A 302 -13.48 11.03 20.89
N THR A 303 -13.71 9.77 20.51
CA THR A 303 -12.85 8.62 20.86
C THR A 303 -12.30 7.87 19.65
N ASP A 304 -12.48 8.38 18.43
CA ASP A 304 -11.85 7.81 17.24
C ASP A 304 -10.31 7.90 17.33
N SER A 305 -9.61 6.87 16.83
CA SER A 305 -8.14 6.80 16.92
C SER A 305 -7.43 7.67 15.87
N LEU A 306 -8.12 8.06 14.78
CA LEU A 306 -7.55 8.92 13.74
C LEU A 306 -7.86 10.41 14.00
N SER A 307 -8.87 10.70 14.80
CA SER A 307 -9.29 12.05 15.20
C SER A 307 -9.65 12.06 16.70
N TYR A 308 -8.67 11.92 17.58
CA TYR A 308 -8.86 11.75 19.01
C TYR A 308 -9.01 13.09 19.76
N ALA A 309 -9.90 13.12 20.75
CA ALA A 309 -10.12 14.28 21.63
C ALA A 309 -10.62 15.55 20.92
N GLY A 310 -10.76 16.64 21.68
CA GLY A 310 -11.13 17.95 21.15
C GLY A 310 -10.09 18.56 20.19
N VAL A 311 -8.82 18.17 20.33
CA VAL A 311 -7.72 18.62 19.46
C VAL A 311 -7.62 17.84 18.15
N ARG A 312 -8.36 16.73 18.01
CA ARG A 312 -8.34 15.83 16.84
C ARG A 312 -6.95 15.28 16.55
N ASP A 313 -6.30 14.72 17.57
CA ASP A 313 -4.98 14.09 17.43
C ASP A 313 -5.08 12.76 16.65
N ASN A 314 -4.08 12.44 15.84
CA ASN A 314 -3.97 11.12 15.22
C ASN A 314 -3.14 10.23 16.13
N LEU A 315 -3.71 9.11 16.59
CA LEU A 315 -3.03 8.15 17.44
C LEU A 315 -2.26 7.09 16.65
N VAL A 316 -2.40 7.03 15.33
CA VAL A 316 -1.65 6.12 14.44
C VAL A 316 -0.44 6.87 13.87
N LEU A 317 0.70 6.77 14.54
CA LEU A 317 1.90 7.56 14.22
C LEU A 317 2.87 6.80 13.31
N THR A 318 3.08 5.52 13.59
CA THR A 318 3.98 4.67 12.79
C THR A 318 3.36 3.30 12.56
N LEU A 319 3.68 2.70 11.41
CA LEU A 319 3.27 1.35 11.06
C LEU A 319 4.49 0.56 10.62
N ASP A 320 4.76 -0.55 11.29
CA ASP A 320 5.75 -1.52 10.85
C ASP A 320 5.01 -2.75 10.28
N GLN A 321 5.26 -3.09 9.03
CA GLN A 321 4.65 -4.21 8.32
C GLN A 321 5.65 -5.36 8.18
N VAL A 322 5.22 -6.57 8.53
CA VAL A 322 5.95 -7.82 8.28
C VAL A 322 5.13 -8.68 7.33
N THR A 323 5.74 -9.12 6.24
CA THR A 323 5.07 -9.94 5.23
C THR A 323 5.83 -11.24 5.00
N LEU A 324 5.13 -12.37 5.13
CA LEU A 324 5.59 -13.68 4.66
C LEU A 324 4.91 -13.98 3.32
N ASN A 325 5.71 -14.21 2.28
CA ASN A 325 5.20 -14.51 0.94
C ASN A 325 5.23 -16.01 0.62
N SER A 326 4.54 -16.40 -0.45
CA SER A 326 4.45 -17.76 -0.97
C SER A 326 5.79 -18.43 -1.34
N TRP A 327 6.90 -17.69 -1.38
CA TRP A 327 8.26 -18.19 -1.60
C TRP A 327 9.05 -18.33 -0.28
N ASN A 328 8.40 -18.17 0.87
CA ASN A 328 9.01 -18.11 2.20
C ASN A 328 9.99 -16.94 2.40
N GLU A 329 9.88 -15.87 1.61
CA GLU A 329 10.60 -14.63 1.90
C GLU A 329 9.85 -13.86 2.98
N VAL A 330 10.60 -13.33 3.94
CA VAL A 330 10.09 -12.45 4.99
C VAL A 330 10.56 -11.03 4.69
N MET A 331 9.61 -10.11 4.59
CA MET A 331 9.85 -8.70 4.32
C MET A 331 9.43 -7.86 5.53
N VAL A 332 10.15 -6.79 5.80
CA VAL A 332 9.85 -5.79 6.82
C VAL A 332 9.92 -4.41 6.17
N SER A 333 8.90 -3.60 6.40
CA SER A 333 8.84 -2.19 5.98
C SER A 333 8.30 -1.34 7.12
N ARG A 334 8.81 -0.12 7.26
CA ARG A 334 8.33 0.87 8.23
C ARG A 334 7.77 2.08 7.49
N TYR A 335 6.63 2.55 7.96
CA TYR A 335 5.98 3.77 7.52
C TYR A 335 5.94 4.75 8.69
N ASP A 336 6.43 5.95 8.45
CA ASP A 336 6.54 7.05 9.40
C ASP A 336 6.34 8.36 8.63
N GLY A 337 5.83 9.39 9.30
CA GLY A 337 5.50 10.68 8.73
C GLY A 337 3.99 10.96 8.70
N PRO A 338 3.60 12.14 8.16
CA PRO A 338 2.23 12.63 8.25
C PRO A 338 1.19 11.77 7.50
N HIS A 339 1.63 10.92 6.58
CA HIS A 339 0.77 10.07 5.76
C HIS A 339 1.04 8.57 5.95
N ALA A 340 1.74 8.19 7.02
CA ALA A 340 2.20 6.81 7.24
C ALA A 340 1.11 5.75 7.08
N LEU A 341 -0.10 5.99 7.62
CA LEU A 341 -1.24 5.08 7.49
C LEU A 341 -1.66 4.89 6.02
N LEU A 342 -1.77 5.99 5.27
CA LEU A 342 -2.25 5.99 3.89
C LEU A 342 -1.17 5.44 2.93
N ASP A 343 0.10 5.74 3.17
CA ASP A 343 1.24 5.16 2.45
C ASP A 343 1.29 3.63 2.66
N CYS A 344 1.17 3.18 3.90
CA CYS A 344 1.11 1.76 4.24
C CYS A 344 -0.06 1.06 3.56
N LEU A 345 -1.26 1.66 3.64
CA LEU A 345 -2.46 1.12 3.02
C LEU A 345 -2.32 1.03 1.49
N ARG A 346 -1.82 2.09 0.84
CA ARG A 346 -1.55 2.11 -0.61
C ARG A 346 -0.62 0.97 -1.01
N ASP A 347 0.52 0.84 -0.32
CA ASP A 347 1.54 -0.15 -0.68
C ASP A 347 1.07 -1.57 -0.41
N TYR A 348 0.30 -1.79 0.66
CA TYR A 348 -0.38 -3.05 0.94
C TYR A 348 -1.37 -3.43 -0.17
N LEU A 349 -2.28 -2.52 -0.54
CA LEU A 349 -3.29 -2.76 -1.57
C LEU A 349 -2.66 -3.08 -2.94
N ASN A 350 -1.58 -2.37 -3.31
CA ASN A 350 -0.86 -2.60 -4.56
C ASN A 350 -0.08 -3.93 -4.59
N GLN A 351 0.13 -4.58 -3.44
CA GLN A 351 0.75 -5.91 -3.34
C GLN A 351 -0.28 -7.05 -3.37
N LEU A 352 -1.57 -6.75 -3.26
CA LEU A 352 -2.61 -7.78 -3.22
C LEU A 352 -2.77 -8.46 -4.58
N PRO A 353 -2.75 -9.80 -4.64
CA PRO A 353 -3.06 -10.50 -5.87
C PRO A 353 -4.57 -10.51 -6.11
N SER A 354 -5.00 -10.46 -7.38
CA SER A 354 -6.42 -10.32 -7.76
C SER A 354 -7.34 -11.44 -7.25
N ASN A 355 -6.80 -12.61 -6.93
CA ASN A 355 -7.58 -13.83 -6.63
C ASN A 355 -7.36 -14.37 -5.21
N HIS A 356 -6.60 -13.67 -4.36
CA HIS A 356 -6.27 -14.17 -3.02
C HIS A 356 -5.98 -13.01 -2.06
N LEU A 357 -6.68 -12.96 -0.94
CA LEU A 357 -6.31 -12.05 0.13
C LEU A 357 -5.33 -12.74 1.09
N PRO A 358 -4.22 -12.08 1.47
CA PRO A 358 -3.38 -12.55 2.55
C PRO A 358 -4.16 -12.47 3.87
N ARG A 359 -3.70 -13.23 4.86
CA ARG A 359 -4.19 -13.07 6.22
C ARG A 359 -3.55 -11.82 6.83
N LEU A 360 -4.37 -10.80 7.04
CA LEU A 360 -3.98 -9.58 7.73
C LEU A 360 -4.17 -9.75 9.24
N ARG A 361 -3.18 -9.32 10.01
CA ARG A 361 -3.26 -9.18 11.47
C ARG A 361 -2.80 -7.78 11.84
N VAL A 362 -3.63 -7.03 12.55
CA VAL A 362 -3.26 -5.70 13.05
C VAL A 362 -3.11 -5.76 14.55
N CYS A 363 -1.97 -5.29 15.05
CA CYS A 363 -1.65 -5.29 16.47
C CYS A 363 -1.06 -3.95 16.90
N CYS A 364 -1.36 -3.55 18.12
CA CYS A 364 -0.76 -2.39 18.76
C CYS A 364 -0.56 -2.74 20.24
N PHE A 365 0.56 -2.29 20.81
CA PHE A 365 0.96 -2.62 22.17
C PHE A 365 1.45 -1.40 22.96
N CYS A 366 1.16 -0.19 22.45
CA CYS A 366 1.45 1.03 23.17
C CYS A 366 0.65 1.09 24.49
N HIS A 367 1.13 1.92 25.42
CA HIS A 367 0.59 1.95 26.79
C HIS A 367 -0.91 2.25 26.84
N ASN A 368 -1.38 3.18 26.02
CA ASN A 368 -2.75 3.66 26.03
C ASN A 368 -3.47 3.34 24.73
N ARG A 369 -4.74 2.93 24.83
CA ARG A 369 -5.69 2.71 23.72
C ARG A 369 -5.23 1.76 22.61
N ALA A 370 -4.22 0.91 22.87
CA ALA A 370 -3.69 -0.07 21.93
C ALA A 370 -4.79 -0.84 21.15
N GLN A 371 -5.76 -1.41 21.86
CA GLN A 371 -6.83 -2.18 21.22
C GLN A 371 -7.70 -1.33 20.27
N PHE A 372 -8.06 -0.11 20.67
CA PHE A 372 -8.85 0.81 19.84
C PHE A 372 -8.07 1.30 18.62
N ILE A 373 -6.75 1.47 18.75
CA ILE A 373 -5.89 1.84 17.63
C ILE A 373 -5.82 0.68 16.62
N ALA A 374 -5.54 -0.54 17.10
CA ALA A 374 -5.45 -1.72 16.26
C ALA A 374 -6.76 -1.99 15.51
N GLN A 375 -7.89 -2.01 16.23
CA GLN A 375 -9.21 -2.25 15.62
C GLN A 375 -9.53 -1.19 14.56
N ARG A 376 -9.25 0.09 14.85
CA ARG A 376 -9.56 1.15 13.91
C ARG A 376 -8.75 1.06 12.62
N VAL A 377 -7.48 0.70 12.71
CA VAL A 377 -6.63 0.46 11.53
C VAL A 377 -7.11 -0.77 10.76
N GLU A 378 -7.48 -1.84 11.45
CA GLU A 378 -8.04 -3.05 10.83
C GLU A 378 -9.32 -2.74 10.02
N GLU A 379 -10.26 -1.98 10.59
CA GLU A 379 -11.49 -1.54 9.90
C GLU A 379 -11.20 -0.76 8.61
N VAL A 380 -10.20 0.14 8.64
CA VAL A 380 -9.79 0.91 7.46
C VAL A 380 -9.19 0.00 6.38
N PHE A 381 -8.34 -0.95 6.75
CA PHE A 381 -7.72 -1.89 5.82
C PHE A 381 -8.76 -2.84 5.22
N ASP A 382 -9.64 -3.41 6.04
CA ASP A 382 -10.71 -4.31 5.60
C ASP A 382 -11.65 -3.59 4.63
N THR A 383 -12.07 -2.36 4.96
CA THR A 383 -12.92 -1.55 4.08
C THR A 383 -12.27 -1.32 2.73
N ALA A 384 -11.02 -0.86 2.71
CA ALA A 384 -10.31 -0.60 1.46
C ALA A 384 -10.08 -1.88 0.63
N GLN A 385 -9.82 -3.02 1.29
CA GLN A 385 -9.72 -4.33 0.62
C GLN A 385 -11.04 -4.73 -0.04
N HIS A 386 -12.15 -4.59 0.69
CA HIS A 386 -13.48 -4.92 0.17
C HIS A 386 -13.85 -4.05 -1.03
N LEU A 387 -13.57 -2.75 -0.97
CA LEU A 387 -13.82 -1.82 -2.07
C LEU A 387 -12.98 -2.13 -3.31
N LEU A 388 -11.68 -2.44 -3.13
CA LEU A 388 -10.80 -2.80 -4.24
C LEU A 388 -11.23 -4.11 -4.93
N LEU A 389 -11.69 -5.09 -4.16
CA LEU A 389 -12.18 -6.38 -4.67
C LEU A 389 -13.54 -6.29 -5.37
N GLY A 390 -14.35 -5.27 -5.09
CA GLY A 390 -15.65 -5.04 -5.70
C GLY A 390 -15.63 -4.75 -7.22
N GLN A 391 -14.46 -4.76 -7.86
CA GLN A 391 -14.22 -4.56 -9.30
C GLN A 391 -14.73 -3.22 -9.88
N GLY A 392 -14.72 -2.15 -9.08
CA GLY A 392 -14.99 -0.78 -9.51
C GLY A 392 -13.89 0.20 -9.08
N ASN A 393 -13.80 1.33 -9.76
CA ASN A 393 -12.95 2.48 -9.44
C ASN A 393 -13.54 3.28 -8.25
N HIS A 394 -13.50 2.71 -7.05
CA HIS A 394 -14.04 3.36 -5.85
C HIS A 394 -13.13 4.50 -5.38
N ARG A 395 -13.74 5.55 -4.83
CA ARG A 395 -13.04 6.57 -4.03
C ARG A 395 -13.44 6.42 -2.58
N TYR A 396 -12.48 6.14 -1.71
CA TYR A 396 -12.71 5.97 -0.27
C TYR A 396 -12.19 7.21 0.49
N LEU A 397 -13.12 7.98 1.08
CA LEU A 397 -12.80 9.17 1.86
C LEU A 397 -12.57 8.81 3.32
N LEU A 398 -11.39 9.14 3.83
CA LEU A 398 -11.02 9.08 5.24
C LEU A 398 -10.79 10.49 5.78
N GLN A 399 -10.94 10.64 7.10
CA GLN A 399 -10.56 11.84 7.82
C GLN A 399 -9.55 11.48 8.91
N VAL A 400 -8.37 12.08 8.83
CA VAL A 400 -7.30 11.91 9.82
C VAL A 400 -6.98 13.29 10.38
N GLN A 401 -7.11 13.43 11.69
CA GLN A 401 -7.10 14.72 12.38
C GLN A 401 -8.20 15.67 11.83
N GLN A 402 -7.78 16.76 11.20
CA GLN A 402 -8.62 17.74 10.52
C GLN A 402 -8.54 17.61 8.99
N HIS A 403 -7.66 16.76 8.47
CA HIS A 403 -7.41 16.63 7.04
C HIS A 403 -8.24 15.50 6.45
N TYR A 404 -8.60 15.67 5.18
CA TYR A 404 -9.28 14.66 4.38
C TYR A 404 -8.26 13.89 3.54
N HIS A 405 -8.50 12.62 3.35
CA HIS A 405 -7.67 11.76 2.52
C HIS A 405 -8.57 10.92 1.61
N VAL A 406 -8.30 10.91 0.32
CA VAL A 406 -9.04 10.08 -0.64
C VAL A 406 -8.13 8.97 -1.09
N MET A 407 -8.55 7.72 -0.89
CA MET A 407 -7.95 6.56 -1.54
C MET A 407 -8.67 6.35 -2.88
N GLU A 408 -7.93 6.42 -3.98
CA GLU A 408 -8.42 6.06 -5.31
C GLU A 408 -8.12 4.58 -5.53
N LEU A 409 -9.16 3.77 -5.58
CA LEU A 409 -9.05 2.32 -5.58
C LEU A 409 -9.33 1.78 -6.98
N VAL A 410 -8.31 1.87 -7.85
CA VAL A 410 -8.33 1.23 -9.16
C VAL A 410 -7.65 -0.14 -9.06
N PRO A 411 -8.22 -1.22 -9.63
CA PRO A 411 -7.59 -2.53 -9.60
C PRO A 411 -6.15 -2.52 -10.13
N GLY A 412 -5.19 -2.89 -9.26
CA GLY A 412 -3.75 -2.90 -9.57
C GLY A 412 -3.04 -1.55 -9.47
N GLN A 413 -3.76 -0.47 -9.15
CA GLN A 413 -3.21 0.87 -8.97
C GLN A 413 -4.02 1.64 -7.91
N ALA A 414 -3.77 1.35 -6.64
CA ALA A 414 -4.24 2.16 -5.53
C ALA A 414 -3.34 3.39 -5.35
N THR A 415 -3.94 4.57 -5.26
CA THR A 415 -3.28 5.86 -4.96
C THR A 415 -4.01 6.57 -3.83
N HIS A 416 -3.39 7.59 -3.25
CA HIS A 416 -4.06 8.43 -2.27
C HIS A 416 -3.72 9.90 -2.47
N VAL A 417 -4.68 10.78 -2.13
CA VAL A 417 -4.56 12.23 -2.20
C VAL A 417 -4.84 12.81 -0.82
N SER A 418 -3.99 13.73 -0.36
CA SER A 418 -4.18 14.46 0.90
C SER A 418 -4.78 15.83 0.63
N LEU A 419 -5.86 16.14 1.34
CA LEU A 419 -6.69 17.32 1.15
C LEU A 419 -6.77 18.06 2.50
N PRO A 420 -5.97 19.12 2.70
CA PRO A 420 -5.79 19.73 4.02
C PRO A 420 -7.00 20.51 4.51
N THR A 421 -7.91 20.91 3.62
CA THR A 421 -9.06 21.74 3.96
C THR A 421 -10.33 21.23 3.29
N GLN A 422 -11.48 21.69 3.80
CA GLN A 422 -12.78 21.43 3.17
C GLN A 422 -12.85 22.02 1.76
N ASP A 423 -12.26 23.21 1.53
CA ASP A 423 -12.21 23.80 0.18
C ASP A 423 -11.37 22.95 -0.78
N ALA A 424 -10.27 22.37 -0.31
CA ALA A 424 -9.47 21.43 -1.10
C ALA A 424 -10.27 20.16 -1.42
N LEU A 425 -11.06 19.66 -0.46
CA LEU A 425 -11.97 18.55 -0.70
C LEU A 425 -13.03 18.90 -1.75
N ILE A 426 -13.70 20.04 -1.63
CA ILE A 426 -14.70 20.49 -2.60
C ILE A 426 -14.07 20.63 -3.99
N ALA A 427 -12.89 21.22 -4.09
CA ALA A 427 -12.17 21.36 -5.36
C ALA A 427 -11.91 19.99 -6.00
N TYR A 428 -11.40 19.02 -5.22
CA TYR A 428 -11.19 17.65 -5.66
C TYR A 428 -12.50 16.95 -6.07
N LEU A 429 -13.55 17.06 -5.26
CA LEU A 429 -14.87 16.50 -5.56
C LEU A 429 -15.44 17.07 -6.87
N SER A 430 -15.05 18.30 -7.21
CA SER A 430 -15.53 18.98 -8.40
C SER A 430 -14.77 18.58 -9.65
N GLU A 431 -13.61 17.93 -9.57
CA GLU A 431 -12.80 17.56 -10.74
C GLU A 431 -13.58 16.68 -11.72
N GLU A 432 -13.29 16.87 -13.02
CA GLU A 432 -13.93 16.12 -14.09
C GLU A 432 -13.44 14.67 -14.09
N LEU A 433 -14.37 13.73 -14.21
CA LEU A 433 -14.08 12.31 -14.26
C LEU A 433 -14.34 11.74 -15.65
N ALA A 434 -13.50 10.80 -16.06
CA ALA A 434 -13.65 10.09 -17.34
C ALA A 434 -14.68 8.94 -17.26
N SER A 435 -15.04 8.49 -16.06
CA SER A 435 -15.99 7.40 -15.84
C SER A 435 -16.58 7.51 -14.44
N TYR A 436 -17.78 6.97 -14.25
CA TYR A 436 -18.45 6.97 -12.95
C TYR A 436 -17.57 6.31 -11.88
N SER A 437 -17.42 6.99 -10.74
CA SER A 437 -16.63 6.52 -9.60
C SER A 437 -17.46 6.64 -8.31
N PRO A 438 -17.90 5.53 -7.71
CA PRO A 438 -18.69 5.56 -6.48
C PRO A 438 -17.86 6.02 -5.28
N TRP A 439 -18.50 6.76 -4.39
CA TRP A 439 -17.93 7.18 -3.12
C TRP A 439 -18.21 6.17 -2.02
N HIS A 440 -17.19 5.85 -1.24
CA HIS A 440 -17.34 5.25 0.08
C HIS A 440 -16.82 6.24 1.12
N LEU A 441 -17.61 6.49 2.16
CA LEU A 441 -17.21 7.37 3.25
C LEU A 441 -16.85 6.54 4.45
N ASP A 442 -15.71 6.85 5.06
CA ASP A 442 -15.39 6.34 6.38
C ASP A 442 -16.44 6.84 7.40
N ALA A 443 -16.80 5.98 8.36
CA ALA A 443 -17.85 6.26 9.33
C ALA A 443 -17.59 7.53 10.18
N MET A 444 -16.33 7.94 10.32
CA MET A 444 -15.91 9.12 11.09
C MET A 444 -15.53 10.31 10.19
N ALA A 445 -15.70 10.20 8.86
CA ALA A 445 -15.44 11.29 7.94
C ALA A 445 -16.64 12.22 7.77
N LEU A 446 -16.36 13.51 7.55
CA LEU A 446 -17.38 14.54 7.27
C LEU A 446 -18.48 14.63 8.35
N GLU A 447 -18.12 14.35 9.60
CA GLU A 447 -19.03 14.52 10.72
C GLU A 447 -19.66 15.92 10.68
N ASP A 448 -20.99 15.95 10.76
CA ASP A 448 -21.82 17.16 10.73
C ASP A 448 -21.91 17.92 9.40
N HIS A 449 -21.33 17.42 8.30
CA HIS A 449 -21.42 18.05 6.99
C HIS A 449 -22.47 17.39 6.08
N ASP A 450 -23.21 18.20 5.31
CA ASP A 450 -24.17 17.77 4.28
C ASP A 450 -23.61 16.74 3.27
N LEU A 451 -22.31 16.85 2.92
CA LEU A 451 -21.63 15.95 1.99
C LEU A 451 -21.66 14.49 2.45
N ALA A 452 -21.69 14.25 3.77
CA ALA A 452 -21.77 12.91 4.33
C ALA A 452 -23.06 12.18 3.95
N LEU A 453 -24.14 12.93 3.69
CA LEU A 453 -25.44 12.36 3.31
C LEU A 453 -25.56 12.12 1.81
N LEU A 454 -25.03 13.04 0.99
CA LEU A 454 -25.26 13.01 -0.46
C LEU A 454 -24.22 12.19 -1.23
N LEU A 455 -22.94 12.18 -0.83
CA LEU A 455 -21.89 11.47 -1.59
C LEU A 455 -22.17 9.96 -1.74
N PRO A 456 -22.63 9.23 -0.69
CA PRO A 456 -22.97 7.81 -0.81
C PRO A 456 -24.21 7.53 -1.68
N MET A 457 -25.02 8.56 -1.97
CA MET A 457 -26.23 8.41 -2.79
C MET A 457 -25.95 8.47 -4.30
N GLY A 458 -24.72 8.78 -4.72
CA GLY A 458 -24.32 8.89 -6.12
C GLY A 458 -24.68 7.65 -6.94
N GLN A 459 -25.35 7.81 -8.07
CA GLN A 459 -25.77 6.75 -8.99
C GLN A 459 -25.16 6.97 -10.37
N ALA A 460 -24.75 5.89 -11.02
CA ALA A 460 -24.29 5.95 -12.41
C ALA A 460 -25.43 6.39 -13.32
N GLU A 461 -25.09 7.12 -14.39
CA GLU A 461 -26.06 7.56 -15.41
C GLU A 461 -27.21 8.43 -14.86
N CYS A 462 -26.98 9.13 -13.75
CA CYS A 462 -27.96 10.05 -13.15
C CYS A 462 -27.31 11.40 -12.85
N VAL A 463 -28.05 12.49 -13.06
CA VAL A 463 -27.75 13.79 -12.47
C VAL A 463 -28.63 13.97 -11.23
N GLN A 464 -28.01 14.04 -10.06
CA GLN A 464 -28.73 14.09 -8.78
C GLN A 464 -28.60 15.48 -8.16
N VAL A 465 -29.72 16.18 -8.05
CA VAL A 465 -29.82 17.51 -7.48
C VAL A 465 -30.26 17.41 -6.03
N PHE A 466 -29.46 17.95 -5.14
CA PHE A 466 -29.74 18.06 -3.71
C PHE A 466 -29.83 19.54 -3.34
N TYR A 467 -30.75 19.90 -2.44
CA TYR A 467 -30.79 21.25 -1.90
C TYR A 467 -31.09 21.25 -0.41
N ARG A 468 -30.54 22.25 0.29
CA ARG A 468 -30.81 22.50 1.70
C ARG A 468 -31.22 23.95 1.90
N VAL A 469 -32.40 24.16 2.48
CA VAL A 469 -32.95 25.50 2.72
C VAL A 469 -32.41 26.06 4.03
N ASN A 470 -31.80 27.24 3.97
CA ASN A 470 -31.15 27.94 5.08
C ASN A 470 -31.55 29.43 5.05
N GLU A 471 -32.52 29.83 5.88
CA GLU A 471 -32.98 31.22 6.10
C GLU A 471 -32.73 32.22 4.95
N GLY A 472 -33.61 32.20 3.95
CA GLY A 472 -33.54 33.10 2.78
C GLY A 472 -32.55 32.67 1.69
N PHE A 473 -31.79 31.60 1.92
CA PHE A 473 -30.89 30.97 0.95
C PHE A 473 -31.13 29.46 0.87
N ALA A 474 -30.60 28.83 -0.18
CA ALA A 474 -30.49 27.40 -0.33
C ALA A 474 -29.09 27.04 -0.82
N ASP A 475 -28.49 26.05 -0.18
CA ASP A 475 -27.26 25.43 -0.66
C ASP A 475 -27.67 24.30 -1.61
N VAL A 476 -27.30 24.41 -2.88
CA VAL A 476 -27.61 23.46 -3.94
C VAL A 476 -26.36 22.67 -4.28
N TYR A 477 -26.48 21.35 -4.31
CA TYR A 477 -25.44 20.42 -4.69
C TYR A 477 -25.94 19.60 -5.88
N VAL A 478 -25.09 19.33 -6.86
CA VAL A 478 -25.39 18.46 -7.99
C VAL A 478 -24.28 17.42 -8.09
N LEU A 479 -24.65 16.15 -8.08
CA LEU A 479 -23.77 15.06 -8.50
C LEU A 479 -24.08 14.78 -9.96
N ASP A 480 -23.07 14.86 -10.82
CA ASP A 480 -23.22 14.55 -12.24
C ASP A 480 -23.23 13.02 -12.50
N GLU A 481 -23.37 12.64 -13.77
CA GLU A 481 -23.44 11.24 -14.19
C GLU A 481 -22.18 10.41 -13.86
N PHE A 482 -21.07 11.06 -13.52
CA PHE A 482 -19.81 10.43 -13.14
C PHE A 482 -19.51 10.58 -11.64
N ASN A 483 -20.43 11.16 -10.88
CA ASN A 483 -20.33 11.41 -9.45
C ASN A 483 -19.28 12.47 -9.09
N ALA A 484 -19.13 13.48 -9.95
CA ALA A 484 -18.43 14.73 -9.64
C ALA A 484 -19.43 15.74 -9.06
N LEU A 485 -18.95 16.53 -8.09
CA LEU A 485 -19.74 17.50 -7.36
C LEU A 485 -19.73 18.87 -8.04
N TRP A 486 -20.89 19.49 -8.13
CA TRP A 486 -21.04 20.92 -8.28
C TRP A 486 -21.83 21.46 -7.09
N GLN A 487 -21.49 22.66 -6.61
CA GLN A 487 -22.25 23.27 -5.54
C GLN A 487 -22.35 24.79 -5.70
N GLN A 488 -23.48 25.35 -5.27
CA GLN A 488 -23.69 26.78 -5.26
C GLN A 488 -24.72 27.19 -4.20
N ARG A 489 -24.48 28.33 -3.55
CA ARG A 489 -25.45 28.97 -2.67
C ARG A 489 -26.31 29.96 -3.45
N LEU A 490 -27.64 29.80 -3.38
CA LEU A 490 -28.61 30.60 -4.11
C LEU A 490 -29.64 31.24 -3.16
N PRO A 491 -30.18 32.44 -3.45
CA PRO A 491 -31.34 32.96 -2.75
C PRO A 491 -32.53 31.99 -2.85
N PHE A 492 -33.28 31.85 -1.77
CA PHE A 492 -34.42 30.94 -1.69
C PHE A 492 -35.71 31.70 -1.40
N HIS A 493 -36.66 31.63 -2.33
CA HIS A 493 -38.03 32.12 -2.16
C HIS A 493 -38.98 30.94 -1.96
N ASP A 494 -38.96 30.01 -2.92
CA ASP A 494 -39.74 28.78 -2.90
C ASP A 494 -39.03 27.70 -3.73
N GLU A 495 -39.46 26.45 -3.58
CA GLU A 495 -38.83 25.30 -4.26
C GLU A 495 -38.96 25.38 -5.79
N GLN A 496 -40.08 25.91 -6.30
CA GLN A 496 -40.33 26.00 -7.73
C GLN A 496 -39.41 27.06 -8.37
N SER A 497 -39.24 28.22 -7.74
CA SER A 497 -38.32 29.27 -8.24
C SER A 497 -36.84 28.87 -8.15
N LEU A 498 -36.47 28.02 -7.19
CA LEU A 498 -35.11 27.47 -7.09
C LEU A 498 -34.83 26.41 -8.16
N LEU A 499 -35.71 25.41 -8.27
CA LEU A 499 -35.41 24.18 -9.02
C LEU A 499 -35.81 24.25 -10.50
N ALA A 500 -36.87 25.00 -10.87
CA ALA A 500 -37.32 25.03 -12.26
C ALA A 500 -36.28 25.60 -13.25
N PRO A 501 -35.54 26.68 -12.94
CA PRO A 501 -34.47 27.16 -13.82
C PRO A 501 -33.36 26.12 -14.01
N LEU A 502 -32.98 25.42 -12.93
CA LEU A 502 -31.98 24.36 -12.99
C LEU A 502 -32.46 23.14 -13.77
N GLN A 503 -33.72 22.72 -13.61
CA GLN A 503 -34.34 21.64 -14.39
C GLN A 503 -34.27 21.93 -15.89
N ARG A 504 -34.69 23.13 -16.31
CA ARG A 504 -34.66 23.52 -17.73
C ARG A 504 -33.24 23.45 -18.30
N PHE A 505 -32.27 23.96 -17.54
CA PHE A 505 -30.86 23.93 -17.93
C PHE A 505 -30.32 22.51 -18.05
N LEU A 506 -30.60 21.64 -17.07
CA LEU A 506 -30.16 20.25 -17.14
C LEU A 506 -30.84 19.49 -18.29
N GLN A 507 -32.14 19.71 -18.51
CA GLN A 507 -32.86 19.11 -19.64
C GLN A 507 -32.33 19.57 -21.00
N SER A 508 -31.98 20.86 -21.15
CA SER A 508 -31.44 21.36 -22.42
C SER A 508 -30.08 20.74 -22.76
N ILE A 509 -29.21 20.55 -21.75
CA ILE A 509 -27.93 19.86 -21.92
C ILE A 509 -28.14 18.39 -22.30
N LEU A 510 -29.00 17.67 -21.58
CA LEU A 510 -29.26 16.25 -21.84
C LEU A 510 -29.90 16.05 -23.22
N TYR A 511 -30.86 16.90 -23.60
CA TYR A 511 -31.45 16.88 -24.93
C TYR A 511 -30.41 17.08 -26.04
N ARG A 512 -29.49 18.05 -25.89
CA ARG A 512 -28.41 18.25 -26.86
C ARG A 512 -27.50 17.03 -26.94
N ARG A 513 -27.15 16.45 -25.80
CA ARG A 513 -26.32 15.24 -25.74
C ARG A 513 -26.97 14.08 -26.50
N GLU A 514 -28.28 13.88 -26.32
CA GLU A 514 -29.05 12.87 -27.04
C GLU A 514 -29.11 13.15 -28.54
N ALA A 515 -29.32 14.40 -28.93
CA ALA A 515 -29.36 14.81 -30.34
C ALA A 515 -28.04 14.58 -31.09
N LEU A 516 -26.91 14.58 -30.37
CA LEU A 516 -25.57 14.33 -30.92
C LEU A 516 -25.19 12.84 -30.97
N LEU A 517 -25.98 11.94 -30.35
CA LEU A 517 -25.72 10.51 -30.41
C LEU A 517 -26.02 9.95 -31.81
N SER A 518 -25.16 9.05 -32.28
CA SER A 518 -25.41 8.34 -33.55
C SER A 518 -26.59 7.38 -33.40
N LEU A 519 -27.51 7.42 -34.35
CA LEU A 519 -28.69 6.52 -34.38
C LEU A 519 -28.31 5.07 -34.74
N ASP A 520 -27.09 4.81 -35.21
CA ASP A 520 -26.61 3.50 -35.68
C ASP A 520 -25.97 2.62 -34.58
N THR A 521 -25.79 3.13 -33.35
CA THR A 521 -25.22 2.32 -32.26
C THR A 521 -26.23 1.28 -31.75
N GLN A 522 -25.88 -0.01 -31.89
CA GLN A 522 -26.70 -1.16 -31.47
C GLN A 522 -26.95 -1.26 -29.95
N GLN A 523 -26.36 -0.38 -29.15
CA GLN A 523 -26.66 -0.20 -27.74
C GLN A 523 -27.12 1.26 -27.55
N PRO A 524 -28.40 1.52 -27.24
CA PRO A 524 -28.79 2.85 -26.80
C PRO A 524 -28.00 3.16 -25.53
N ALA A 525 -27.28 4.28 -25.50
CA ALA A 525 -26.77 4.81 -24.25
C ALA A 525 -27.98 4.99 -23.31
N GLY A 526 -27.84 4.61 -22.03
CA GLY A 526 -28.91 4.79 -21.05
C GLY A 526 -29.36 6.24 -20.99
N GLU A 527 -30.67 6.47 -20.95
CA GLU A 527 -31.25 7.80 -20.76
C GLU A 527 -30.82 8.32 -19.38
N VAL A 528 -30.07 9.43 -19.36
CA VAL A 528 -29.59 10.02 -18.10
C VAL A 528 -30.76 10.63 -17.36
N GLN A 529 -31.02 10.16 -16.15
CA GLN A 529 -32.16 10.63 -15.34
C GLN A 529 -31.75 11.81 -14.46
N ILE A 530 -32.67 12.75 -14.24
CA ILE A 530 -32.50 13.83 -13.26
C ILE A 530 -33.33 13.50 -12.02
N LEU A 531 -32.68 13.39 -10.86
CA LEU A 531 -33.30 13.06 -9.58
C LEU A 531 -33.17 14.23 -8.61
N TYR A 532 -34.21 14.48 -7.82
CA TYR A 532 -34.26 15.61 -6.88
C TYR A 532 -34.39 15.14 -5.44
N TYR A 533 -33.67 15.82 -4.55
CA TYR A 533 -33.62 15.50 -3.13
C TYR A 533 -33.52 16.75 -2.27
N GLN A 534 -34.11 16.71 -1.09
CA GLN A 534 -33.97 17.75 -0.08
C GLN A 534 -33.24 17.22 1.16
N LEU A 535 -32.26 17.97 1.65
CA LEU A 535 -31.63 17.69 2.94
C LEU A 535 -32.46 18.31 4.07
N LEU A 536 -32.72 17.51 5.10
CA LEU A 536 -33.49 17.91 6.27
C LEU A 536 -32.75 17.63 7.59
N PRO A 537 -32.99 18.42 8.66
CA PRO A 537 -33.85 19.60 8.69
C PRO A 537 -33.24 20.82 7.98
N SER A 538 -34.11 21.69 7.50
CA SER A 538 -33.75 23.04 7.03
C SER A 538 -33.15 23.89 8.17
N GLY A 539 -32.34 24.88 7.81
CA GLY A 539 -31.70 25.82 8.72
C GLY A 539 -30.26 25.43 9.08
N ASN A 540 -29.61 26.29 9.86
CA ASN A 540 -28.16 26.25 10.11
C ASN A 540 -27.67 25.08 10.98
N GLY A 541 -28.56 24.17 11.40
CA GLY A 541 -28.20 22.99 12.20
C GLY A 541 -27.52 21.90 11.37
N ARG A 542 -27.42 20.70 11.95
CA ARG A 542 -26.93 19.51 11.23
C ARG A 542 -28.06 18.86 10.42
N ALA A 543 -27.84 18.59 9.13
CA ALA A 543 -28.71 17.73 8.33
C ALA A 543 -28.63 16.28 8.83
N ARG A 544 -29.77 15.59 8.87
CA ARG A 544 -29.88 14.21 9.39
C ARG A 544 -30.51 13.24 8.41
N GLY A 545 -31.11 13.72 7.33
CA GLY A 545 -31.76 12.88 6.35
C GLY A 545 -31.89 13.54 4.99
N VAL A 546 -32.15 12.71 4.00
CA VAL A 546 -32.40 13.11 2.61
C VAL A 546 -33.78 12.59 2.22
N GLU A 547 -34.65 13.47 1.74
CA GLU A 547 -35.96 13.12 1.22
C GLU A 547 -36.00 13.26 -0.30
N PRO A 548 -36.52 12.28 -1.05
CA PRO A 548 -36.75 12.43 -2.48
C PRO A 548 -37.85 13.47 -2.74
N ARG A 549 -37.65 14.27 -3.78
CA ARG A 549 -38.59 15.28 -4.26
C ARG A 549 -38.96 14.97 -5.72
N PRO A 550 -40.21 15.23 -6.13
CA PRO A 550 -40.56 15.14 -7.54
C PRO A 550 -39.80 16.19 -8.35
N ALA A 551 -39.56 15.93 -9.63
CA ALA A 551 -39.03 16.95 -10.53
C ALA A 551 -39.95 18.18 -10.54
N PRO A 552 -39.40 19.41 -10.54
CA PRO A 552 -40.19 20.63 -10.58
C PRO A 552 -41.06 20.64 -11.85
N GLN A 553 -42.34 20.98 -11.70
CA GLN A 553 -43.25 21.03 -12.83
C GLN A 553 -42.95 22.26 -13.67
N ASP A 554 -42.59 22.11 -14.94
CA ASP A 554 -42.49 23.24 -15.86
C ASP A 554 -43.77 23.33 -16.72
N PRO A 555 -44.78 24.12 -16.33
CA PRO A 555 -45.98 24.25 -17.15
C PRO A 555 -45.63 24.92 -18.48
N ALA A 556 -45.81 24.19 -19.59
CA ALA A 556 -45.53 24.62 -20.97
C ALA A 556 -46.13 25.99 -21.37
N ASN A 557 -47.12 26.49 -20.62
CA ASN A 557 -47.82 27.76 -20.88
C ASN A 557 -47.26 28.97 -20.09
N LYS A 558 -46.26 28.81 -19.23
CA LYS A 558 -45.67 29.95 -18.51
C LYS A 558 -44.50 30.49 -19.33
N ALA A 559 -44.71 31.60 -20.02
CA ALA A 559 -43.66 32.28 -20.77
C ALA A 559 -42.51 32.67 -19.81
N PHE A 560 -41.38 31.98 -19.90
CA PHE A 560 -40.15 32.34 -19.22
C PHE A 560 -39.23 33.08 -20.19
N TYR A 561 -38.31 33.86 -19.65
CA TYR A 561 -37.35 34.60 -20.44
C TYR A 561 -36.17 33.68 -20.77
N ASP A 562 -36.05 33.27 -22.03
CA ASP A 562 -35.05 32.30 -22.47
C ASP A 562 -33.72 33.01 -22.72
N VAL A 563 -32.66 32.58 -22.02
CA VAL A 563 -31.30 33.10 -22.12
C VAL A 563 -30.35 31.95 -22.44
N GLN A 564 -30.02 31.82 -23.72
CA GLN A 564 -29.04 30.85 -24.20
C GLN A 564 -27.67 31.50 -24.26
N ALA A 565 -26.65 30.80 -23.76
CA ALA A 565 -25.26 31.18 -23.89
C ALA A 565 -24.53 30.27 -24.88
N ILE A 566 -23.76 30.85 -25.78
CA ILE A 566 -22.87 30.12 -26.68
C ILE A 566 -21.45 30.55 -26.39
N ILE A 567 -20.61 29.59 -26.03
CA ILE A 567 -19.22 29.81 -25.72
C ILE A 567 -18.34 29.20 -26.81
N GLY A 568 -17.57 30.05 -27.48
CA GLY A 568 -16.69 29.68 -28.58
C GLY A 568 -15.24 30.12 -28.38
N LYS A 569 -14.40 29.82 -29.38
CA LYS A 569 -13.02 30.32 -29.42
C LYS A 569 -13.03 31.81 -29.78
N GLY A 570 -12.45 32.63 -28.89
CA GLY A 570 -12.25 34.06 -29.12
C GLY A 570 -10.89 34.36 -29.77
N ALA A 571 -10.30 35.51 -29.43
CA ALA A 571 -8.90 35.83 -29.77
C ALA A 571 -7.93 34.76 -29.19
N PRO A 572 -6.67 34.67 -29.66
CA PRO A 572 -5.72 33.66 -29.17
C PRO A 572 -5.60 33.67 -27.63
N GLY A 573 -6.09 32.61 -26.98
CA GLY A 573 -6.09 32.47 -25.52
C GLY A 573 -7.31 33.04 -24.79
N GLN A 574 -8.31 33.54 -25.51
CA GLN A 574 -9.57 34.05 -24.96
C GLN A 574 -10.76 33.21 -25.43
N VAL A 575 -11.80 33.21 -24.61
CA VAL A 575 -13.09 32.60 -24.87
C VAL A 575 -14.03 33.70 -25.37
N GLY A 576 -14.76 33.44 -26.46
CA GLY A 576 -15.75 34.39 -26.98
C GLY A 576 -17.15 34.02 -26.49
N ILE A 577 -17.86 34.99 -25.91
CA ILE A 577 -19.21 34.77 -25.36
C ILE A 577 -20.27 35.43 -26.26
N THR A 578 -21.33 34.68 -26.58
CA THR A 578 -22.54 35.20 -27.23
C THR A 578 -23.76 34.79 -26.42
N LEU A 579 -24.63 35.75 -26.08
CA LEU A 579 -25.87 35.54 -25.35
C LEU A 579 -27.06 35.78 -26.27
N TYR A 580 -28.02 34.88 -26.29
CA TYR A 580 -29.29 35.03 -26.98
C TYR A 580 -30.39 35.19 -25.94
N CYS A 581 -31.11 36.31 -26.00
CA CYS A 581 -32.26 36.57 -25.15
C CYS A 581 -33.53 36.62 -25.99
N ASN A 582 -34.44 35.65 -25.85
CA ASN A 582 -35.63 35.49 -26.70
C ASN A 582 -35.30 35.67 -28.21
N GLN A 583 -34.28 34.95 -28.70
CA GLN A 583 -33.77 34.98 -30.09
C GLN A 583 -33.04 36.26 -30.52
N ARG A 584 -32.87 37.25 -29.64
CA ARG A 584 -32.04 38.43 -29.93
C ARG A 584 -30.59 38.16 -29.51
N GLU A 585 -29.67 38.29 -30.45
CA GLU A 585 -28.24 38.08 -30.25
C GLU A 585 -27.58 39.28 -29.57
N PHE A 586 -26.70 39.00 -28.61
CA PHE A 586 -25.78 39.94 -27.99
C PHE A 586 -24.40 39.26 -27.93
N SER A 587 -23.42 39.77 -28.67
CA SER A 587 -22.09 39.17 -28.73
C SER A 587 -21.04 40.06 -28.06
N GLU A 588 -20.01 39.43 -27.51
CA GLU A 588 -18.83 40.13 -27.00
C GLU A 588 -18.10 40.91 -28.10
N LEU A 589 -18.23 40.49 -29.37
CA LEU A 589 -17.70 41.21 -30.52
C LEU A 589 -18.36 42.58 -30.73
N GLU A 590 -19.65 42.69 -30.43
CA GLU A 590 -20.41 43.95 -30.58
C GLU A 590 -20.29 44.83 -29.33
N PHE A 591 -20.38 44.23 -28.14
CA PHE A 591 -20.54 44.98 -26.89
C PHE A 591 -19.32 44.96 -25.95
N GLY A 592 -18.31 44.12 -26.23
CA GLY A 592 -17.12 43.97 -25.39
C GLY A 592 -17.46 43.80 -23.90
N ASP A 593 -16.76 44.55 -23.05
CA ASP A 593 -16.95 44.56 -21.58
C ASP A 593 -18.38 44.95 -21.14
N GLN A 594 -19.20 45.53 -22.02
CA GLN A 594 -20.57 45.95 -21.70
C GLN A 594 -21.62 44.86 -21.96
N LEU A 595 -21.24 43.69 -22.48
CA LEU A 595 -22.15 42.61 -22.87
C LEU A 595 -23.19 42.32 -21.78
N PHE A 596 -22.76 42.00 -20.57
CA PHE A 596 -23.67 41.66 -19.47
C PHE A 596 -24.55 42.83 -19.03
N ALA A 597 -24.07 44.07 -19.10
CA ALA A 597 -24.85 45.26 -18.75
C ALA A 597 -25.97 45.53 -19.77
N VAL A 598 -25.70 45.33 -21.07
CA VAL A 598 -26.71 45.46 -22.12
C VAL A 598 -27.77 44.37 -22.00
N VAL A 599 -27.34 43.12 -21.79
CA VAL A 599 -28.25 41.99 -21.58
C VAL A 599 -29.09 42.16 -20.32
N ALA A 600 -28.51 42.63 -19.21
CA ALA A 600 -29.24 42.92 -17.98
C ALA A 600 -30.37 43.95 -18.19
N ARG A 601 -30.12 45.03 -18.94
CA ARG A 601 -31.15 46.02 -19.28
C ARG A 601 -32.27 45.44 -20.14
N GLU A 602 -31.93 44.60 -21.11
CA GLU A 602 -32.92 43.91 -21.95
C GLU A 602 -33.79 42.97 -21.11
N ILE A 603 -33.20 42.17 -20.21
CA ILE A 603 -33.93 41.29 -19.29
C ILE A 603 -34.89 42.13 -18.43
N VAL A 604 -34.42 43.20 -17.79
CA VAL A 604 -35.25 44.06 -16.94
C VAL A 604 -36.39 44.71 -17.72
N GLY A 605 -36.13 45.19 -18.95
CA GLY A 605 -37.15 45.80 -19.81
C GLY A 605 -38.30 44.85 -20.21
N GLN A 606 -38.08 43.54 -20.13
CA GLN A 606 -39.04 42.50 -20.49
C GLN A 606 -39.76 41.90 -19.27
N ARG A 607 -39.39 42.29 -18.04
CA ARG A 607 -40.04 41.81 -16.82
C ARG A 607 -41.45 42.40 -16.69
N ARG A 608 -42.44 41.51 -16.54
CA ARG A 608 -43.84 41.88 -16.29
C ARG A 608 -44.17 42.01 -14.80
N GLU A 609 -43.36 41.39 -13.94
CA GLU A 609 -43.52 41.41 -12.48
C GLU A 609 -42.57 42.45 -11.86
N THR A 610 -43.03 43.14 -10.82
CA THR A 610 -42.26 44.15 -10.08
C THR A 610 -41.17 43.55 -9.19
N GLU A 611 -41.17 42.22 -8.99
CA GLU A 611 -40.17 41.55 -8.17
C GLU A 611 -38.84 41.39 -8.91
N ARG A 612 -37.74 41.75 -8.23
CA ARG A 612 -36.39 41.58 -8.74
C ARG A 612 -35.95 40.13 -8.56
N TYR A 613 -36.15 39.30 -9.58
CA TYR A 613 -35.61 37.93 -9.61
C TYR A 613 -34.23 37.87 -10.32
N ARG A 614 -33.45 36.80 -10.10
CA ARG A 614 -32.15 36.61 -10.76
C ARG A 614 -32.29 36.32 -12.27
N GLY A 615 -31.29 36.70 -13.05
CA GLY A 615 -31.11 36.17 -14.40
C GLY A 615 -30.59 34.74 -14.33
N TYR A 616 -31.19 33.86 -15.13
CA TYR A 616 -30.79 32.46 -15.25
C TYR A 616 -30.40 32.15 -16.69
N ILE A 617 -29.33 31.39 -16.88
CA ILE A 617 -28.98 30.81 -18.17
C ILE A 617 -29.78 29.50 -18.31
N THR A 618 -30.64 29.44 -19.33
CA THR A 618 -31.55 28.32 -19.60
C THR A 618 -30.94 27.27 -20.52
N ASP A 619 -29.96 27.67 -21.33
CA ASP A 619 -29.22 26.78 -22.21
C ASP A 619 -27.77 27.28 -22.39
N LEU A 620 -26.83 26.35 -22.52
CA LEU A 620 -25.41 26.64 -22.69
C LEU A 620 -24.79 25.69 -23.72
N ASP A 621 -24.22 26.26 -24.79
CA ASP A 621 -23.47 25.52 -25.81
C ASP A 621 -21.95 25.74 -25.65
N LEU A 622 -21.20 24.64 -25.52
CA LEU A 622 -19.74 24.61 -25.38
C LEU A 622 -19.04 23.98 -26.61
N SER A 623 -19.77 23.64 -27.67
CA SER A 623 -19.25 22.96 -28.87
C SER A 623 -18.12 23.74 -29.55
N GLY A 624 -18.17 25.08 -29.52
CA GLY A 624 -17.12 25.94 -30.06
C GLY A 624 -15.77 25.82 -29.34
N LEU A 625 -15.77 25.43 -28.05
CA LEU A 625 -14.57 25.21 -27.25
C LEU A 625 -14.08 23.75 -27.34
N LEU A 626 -14.99 22.81 -27.12
CA LEU A 626 -14.66 21.40 -26.87
C LEU A 626 -14.80 20.51 -28.13
N GLY A 627 -15.43 21.01 -29.19
CA GLY A 627 -15.91 20.20 -30.31
C GLY A 627 -17.17 19.41 -29.95
N ASP A 628 -17.56 18.46 -30.81
CA ASP A 628 -18.76 17.62 -30.61
C ASP A 628 -18.53 16.47 -29.59
N VAL A 629 -17.64 16.66 -28.62
CA VAL A 629 -17.32 15.65 -27.59
C VAL A 629 -18.33 15.75 -26.45
N GLN A 630 -18.92 14.60 -26.08
CA GLN A 630 -19.78 14.53 -24.90
C GLN A 630 -18.99 14.93 -23.65
N SER A 631 -19.47 15.99 -23.00
CA SER A 631 -18.83 16.57 -21.82
C SER A 631 -19.72 16.36 -20.59
N PRO A 632 -19.14 16.15 -19.39
CA PRO A 632 -19.90 15.93 -18.16
C PRO A 632 -20.80 17.12 -17.80
N SER A 633 -21.94 16.86 -17.18
CA SER A 633 -22.89 17.91 -16.77
C SER A 633 -22.27 18.95 -15.82
N ASN A 634 -21.31 18.55 -14.99
CA ASN A 634 -20.59 19.43 -14.06
C ASN A 634 -19.85 20.58 -14.80
N LEU A 635 -19.25 20.29 -15.96
CA LEU A 635 -18.56 21.33 -16.74
C LEU A 635 -19.51 22.44 -17.19
N TYR A 636 -20.70 22.08 -17.66
CA TYR A 636 -21.73 23.05 -18.03
C TYR A 636 -22.22 23.86 -16.84
N LEU A 637 -22.41 23.22 -15.68
CA LEU A 637 -22.83 23.91 -14.45
C LEU A 637 -21.80 24.93 -13.95
N ARG A 638 -20.49 24.65 -14.13
CA ARG A 638 -19.41 25.60 -13.81
C ARG A 638 -19.50 26.87 -14.67
N TYR A 639 -19.54 26.72 -15.99
CA TYR A 639 -19.68 27.86 -16.91
C TYR A 639 -21.01 28.61 -16.69
N LYS A 640 -22.10 27.90 -16.43
CA LYS A 640 -23.38 28.51 -16.05
C LYS A 640 -23.22 29.40 -14.82
N ALA A 641 -22.58 28.92 -13.76
CA ALA A 641 -22.40 29.69 -12.53
C ALA A 641 -21.61 30.98 -12.76
N GLU A 642 -20.52 30.92 -13.55
CA GLU A 642 -19.70 32.09 -13.89
C GLU A 642 -20.47 33.13 -14.73
N LEU A 643 -21.21 32.66 -15.73
CA LEU A 643 -22.04 33.53 -16.58
C LEU A 643 -23.18 34.16 -15.77
N GLU A 644 -23.87 33.38 -14.94
CA GLU A 644 -24.94 33.88 -14.08
C GLU A 644 -24.41 34.84 -13.01
N GLN A 645 -23.21 34.63 -12.48
CA GLN A 645 -22.60 35.58 -11.57
C GLN A 645 -22.36 36.92 -12.25
N SER A 646 -21.79 36.91 -13.45
CA SER A 646 -21.53 38.13 -14.24
C SER A 646 -22.83 38.84 -14.64
N LEU A 647 -23.83 38.08 -15.07
CA LEU A 647 -25.15 38.59 -15.44
C LEU A 647 -25.88 39.20 -14.24
N ASN A 648 -25.89 38.52 -13.10
CA ASN A 648 -26.59 39.00 -11.90
C ASN A 648 -25.88 40.21 -11.26
N ALA A 649 -24.54 40.26 -11.30
CA ALA A 649 -23.80 41.45 -10.88
C ALA A 649 -24.15 42.68 -11.74
N ALA A 650 -24.41 42.48 -13.03
CA ALA A 650 -24.90 43.54 -13.91
C ALA A 650 -26.36 43.91 -13.64
N LEU A 651 -27.23 42.92 -13.35
CA LEU A 651 -28.63 43.16 -12.97
C LEU A 651 -28.76 43.97 -11.68
N ASP A 652 -27.86 43.80 -10.71
CA ASP A 652 -27.88 44.57 -9.46
C ASP A 652 -27.51 46.06 -9.66
N GLN A 653 -26.92 46.40 -10.81
CA GLN A 653 -26.51 47.77 -11.18
C GLN A 653 -27.54 48.51 -12.03
N VAL A 654 -28.58 47.81 -12.52
CA VAL A 654 -29.66 48.34 -13.37
C VAL A 654 -30.91 48.55 -12.52
#